data_AF-A0AAE3A2G1-F1
#
_entry.id   AF-A0AAE3A2G1-F1
#
_cell.length_a   1.000
_cell.length_b   1.000
_cell.length_c   1.000
_cell.angle_alpha   90.00
_cell.angle_beta   90.00
_cell.angle_gamma   90.00
#
_symmetry.space_group_name_H-M   'P 1'
#
loop_
_entity.id
_entity.type
_entity.pdbx_description
1 polymer ?
#
loop_
_entity_poly.entity_id
_entity_poly.type
_entity_poly.pdbx_seq_one_letter_code
_entity_poly.pdbx_strand_id
1 'polypeptide(L)'
;MKKTIIRIAVCVVVFLASALIIGSIMNQGHNNMTMEMAPATLPMITMESGGVACNELHGNTVEMDVAYQKDCITLLGEGRQANFTVDTFGREITGISTEVRSIDGSRLIENSEVTGWKANGKSFSVSLTLKDLIDTNTQYSLTLILELEGEQKVYYYTTILWNDDVHISEILEFATDFHGKLYDKEVAKELTKYLEPNSKLTDNGTFHKVNIHSSFQQITWGSLEPVQEDAASIRLTQISGNVASLLMDFVVSTGEGKNKIYYNVEEYYRVRYTSERMYLLDYERTMTQIPDTTRMYANDKILLGITDENVGMMESADGNTVVFSDMGQLLSYNATTNRLTVIFSFYDKDNADRRTLYDNHGIKILDVDEGGNVKFAVYGYMNRGRHEGETGIQIISYDNSLNTIEEEVYIPYSKSYAVLKDEMEQLLYRNRQQHVYFFLENGVYDVDLENRSAEQLVSIRQDDSLQVSENHEIIVWQEGDDINHSNQLNVRNLNTGEQTVIRAEDGEAIRPLGFMGEDIIYGVARESDIRTENSGQIFYPMYKVCISNSSGDNLKEYGQDGIYIVDCAIEGNQITLSRIQRSENGSYQEILDDQIMNNVEEEPGQNKVVTADIDIYERYVQIQTKTTIDTKTIKVLNPKEVVFEGGRELTLDAVSEVSRYYVYNAYGVQGIYSAPGKAVKEAYDSSGVVANDRGITVWLKGNRVSRNQIMAIKEESVTDQKNSLTVCLDNILRHAGITRNTEYDLAQGKTAIQILEENMTGVQVLDLSGCSLDAVLYYVNQDIPVLAILEDGEAVLVTGFNEFNVVIMEPSTGKLYKKGMNDATTWFAENGNHFISYMKIEN
;
A
#
# COMPACT_ATOMS: atom_id res chain seq x y z
N MET A 1 -59.00 23.89 51.36
CA MET A 1 -57.54 24.06 51.18
C MET A 1 -56.72 22.85 51.64
N LYS A 2 -56.77 22.40 52.92
CA LYS A 2 -55.93 21.28 53.39
C LYS A 2 -56.08 19.96 52.61
N LYS A 3 -57.29 19.55 52.22
CA LYS A 3 -57.51 18.32 51.43
C LYS A 3 -56.98 18.39 49.99
N THR A 4 -56.95 19.59 49.40
CA THR A 4 -56.45 19.80 48.03
C THR A 4 -54.92 19.73 48.00
N ILE A 5 -54.27 20.32 48.99
CA ILE A 5 -52.81 20.28 49.14
C ILE A 5 -52.31 18.84 49.36
N ILE A 6 -53.02 18.06 50.18
CA ILE A 6 -52.68 16.64 50.40
C ILE A 6 -52.83 15.82 49.11
N ARG A 7 -53.87 16.07 48.30
CA ARG A 7 -54.03 15.38 47.01
C ARG A 7 -52.92 15.71 46.02
N ILE A 8 -52.50 16.98 45.95
CA ILE A 8 -51.38 17.40 45.10
C ILE A 8 -50.08 16.76 45.57
N ALA A 9 -49.81 16.76 46.87
CA ALA A 9 -48.62 16.14 47.44
C ALA A 9 -48.59 14.62 47.17
N VAL A 10 -49.72 13.93 47.30
CA VAL A 10 -49.83 12.50 46.97
C VAL A 10 -49.60 12.25 45.48
N CYS A 11 -50.17 13.07 44.59
CA CYS A 11 -49.92 12.93 43.15
C CYS A 11 -48.44 13.15 42.80
N VAL A 12 -47.77 14.12 43.41
CA VAL A 12 -46.33 14.36 43.18
C VAL A 12 -45.49 13.20 43.69
N VAL A 13 -45.80 12.67 44.89
CA VAL A 13 -45.08 11.52 45.44
C VAL A 13 -45.30 10.26 44.60
N VAL A 14 -46.53 10.02 44.15
CA VAL A 14 -46.82 8.89 43.26
C VAL A 14 -46.14 9.07 41.90
N PHE A 15 -46.13 10.29 41.34
CA PHE A 15 -45.42 10.57 40.09
C PHE A 15 -43.91 10.33 40.22
N LEU A 16 -43.28 10.81 41.29
CA LEU A 16 -41.85 10.59 41.54
C LEU A 16 -41.53 9.12 41.80
N ALA A 17 -42.37 8.41 42.57
CA ALA A 17 -42.19 6.98 42.81
C ALA A 17 -42.36 6.17 41.52
N SER A 18 -43.37 6.47 40.70
CA SER A 18 -43.56 5.85 39.39
C SER A 18 -42.41 6.17 38.44
N ALA A 19 -41.90 7.40 38.42
CA ALA A 19 -40.74 7.78 37.60
C ALA A 19 -39.46 7.06 38.04
N LEU A 20 -39.25 6.87 39.35
CA LEU A 20 -38.12 6.10 39.88
C LEU A 20 -38.24 4.61 39.60
N ILE A 21 -39.46 4.04 39.71
CA ILE A 21 -39.71 2.62 39.42
C ILE A 21 -39.64 2.35 37.91
N ILE A 22 -40.21 3.22 37.07
CA ILE A 22 -40.09 3.14 35.61
C ILE A 22 -38.64 3.36 35.20
N GLY A 23 -37.93 4.32 35.81
CA GLY A 23 -36.50 4.52 35.60
C GLY A 23 -35.66 3.31 36.02
N SER A 24 -35.99 2.63 37.12
CA SER A 24 -35.27 1.43 37.54
C SER A 24 -35.62 0.19 36.73
N ILE A 25 -36.85 0.08 36.22
CA ILE A 25 -37.29 -1.03 35.35
C ILE A 25 -36.80 -0.82 33.91
N MET A 26 -36.71 0.42 33.42
CA MET A 26 -36.09 0.75 32.12
C MET A 26 -34.56 0.65 32.17
N ASN A 27 -33.91 0.89 33.32
CA ASN A 27 -32.46 0.70 33.50
C ASN A 27 -32.05 -0.72 33.88
N GLN A 28 -32.98 -1.61 34.25
CA GLN A 28 -32.69 -3.03 34.46
C GLN A 28 -32.74 -3.76 33.12
N GLY A 29 -31.73 -3.54 32.28
CA GLY A 29 -31.54 -4.28 31.03
C GLY A 29 -30.55 -3.68 30.03
N HIS A 30 -30.23 -2.38 30.11
CA HIS A 30 -29.33 -1.69 29.16
C HIS A 30 -28.53 -0.57 29.85
N ASN A 31 -27.65 -0.91 30.79
CA ASN A 31 -26.64 0.02 31.29
C ASN A 31 -25.41 0.02 30.36
N ASN A 32 -25.58 0.35 29.08
CA ASN A 32 -24.43 0.68 28.26
C ASN A 32 -24.04 2.11 28.63
N MET A 33 -23.04 2.26 29.50
CA MET A 33 -22.41 3.56 29.72
C MET A 33 -21.83 4.01 28.36
N THR A 34 -22.07 5.26 27.98
CA THR A 34 -21.52 5.82 26.74
C THR A 34 -20.55 6.96 27.06
N MET A 35 -19.43 7.07 26.37
CA MET A 35 -18.45 8.15 26.53
C MET A 35 -18.07 8.79 25.20
N GLU A 36 -17.47 9.98 25.26
CA GLU A 36 -16.77 10.56 24.12
C GLU A 36 -15.38 9.92 24.03
N MET A 37 -14.88 9.74 22.80
CA MET A 37 -13.54 9.21 22.55
C MET A 37 -12.50 10.05 23.31
N ALA A 38 -11.61 9.40 24.05
CA ALA A 38 -10.56 10.10 24.81
C ALA A 38 -9.63 10.88 23.85
N PRO A 39 -9.16 12.09 24.21
CA PRO A 39 -8.21 12.86 23.38
C PRO A 39 -6.85 12.15 23.29
N ALA A 40 -6.07 12.48 22.24
CA ALA A 40 -4.70 11.98 22.11
C ALA A 40 -3.83 12.47 23.29
N THR A 41 -3.00 11.58 23.83
CA THR A 41 -2.17 11.78 25.00
C THR A 41 -0.68 11.53 24.75
N LEU A 42 -0.30 10.84 23.68
CA LEU A 42 1.09 10.47 23.46
C LEU A 42 1.97 11.66 23.03
N PRO A 43 3.24 11.73 23.51
CA PRO A 43 4.25 12.64 22.98
C PRO A 43 4.59 12.32 21.52
N MET A 44 5.22 13.29 20.84
CA MET A 44 5.79 13.10 19.50
C MET A 44 7.28 13.39 19.47
N ILE A 45 7.99 12.78 18.52
CA ILE A 45 9.40 13.07 18.25
C ILE A 45 9.53 13.59 16.83
N THR A 46 10.27 14.68 16.62
CA THR A 46 10.65 15.15 15.28
C THR A 46 12.16 15.03 15.13
N MET A 47 12.62 14.25 14.16
CA MET A 47 14.05 14.07 13.88
C MET A 47 14.63 15.31 13.16
N GLU A 48 15.93 15.30 12.95
CA GLU A 48 16.64 16.33 12.18
C GLU A 48 17.60 15.66 11.19
N SER A 49 17.69 16.22 9.98
CA SER A 49 18.68 15.83 8.97
C SER A 49 19.15 17.07 8.24
N GLY A 50 20.47 17.23 8.09
CA GLY A 50 21.06 18.41 7.45
C GLY A 50 20.73 19.75 8.12
N GLY A 51 20.41 19.75 9.42
CA GLY A 51 20.01 20.94 10.18
C GLY A 51 18.54 21.35 9.98
N VAL A 52 17.73 20.50 9.34
CA VAL A 52 16.30 20.73 9.08
C VAL A 52 15.49 19.70 9.86
N ALA A 53 14.44 20.17 10.56
CA ALA A 53 13.49 19.29 11.22
C ALA A 53 12.73 18.46 10.17
N CYS A 54 12.78 17.15 10.31
CA CYS A 54 12.14 16.20 9.41
C CYS A 54 11.76 14.93 10.15
N ASN A 55 10.88 14.14 9.57
CA ASN A 55 10.38 12.88 10.12
C ASN A 55 9.73 13.08 11.50
N GLU A 56 8.46 13.44 11.48
CA GLU A 56 7.62 13.36 12.67
C GLU A 56 7.28 11.89 12.95
N LEU A 57 7.64 11.42 14.14
CA LEU A 57 7.45 10.06 14.59
C LEU A 57 6.33 10.01 15.61
N HIS A 58 5.39 9.10 15.39
CA HIS A 58 4.27 8.82 16.29
C HIS A 58 4.61 7.65 17.21
N GLY A 59 4.11 7.74 18.44
CA GLY A 59 4.50 6.82 19.51
C GLY A 59 3.66 5.55 19.50
N ASN A 60 4.30 4.39 19.49
CA ASN A 60 3.63 3.11 19.62
C ASN A 60 3.63 2.65 21.08
N THR A 61 2.51 2.15 21.58
CA THR A 61 2.38 1.62 22.96
C THR A 61 2.73 0.13 23.05
N VAL A 62 2.87 -0.51 21.90
CA VAL A 62 3.30 -1.91 21.72
C VAL A 62 4.54 -1.93 20.82
N GLU A 63 5.46 -2.87 21.05
CA GLU A 63 6.63 -3.06 20.19
C GLU A 63 6.23 -3.54 18.80
N MET A 64 6.67 -2.82 17.78
CA MET A 64 6.47 -3.15 16.38
C MET A 64 7.63 -3.98 15.82
N ASP A 65 7.36 -4.74 14.76
CA ASP A 65 8.40 -5.42 13.98
C ASP A 65 9.15 -4.39 13.13
N VAL A 66 10.40 -4.13 13.53
CA VAL A 66 11.28 -3.12 12.93
C VAL A 66 11.61 -3.37 11.46
N ALA A 67 11.50 -4.61 10.97
CA ALA A 67 11.75 -4.93 9.56
C ALA A 67 10.76 -4.24 8.61
N TYR A 68 9.58 -3.88 9.14
CA TYR A 68 8.48 -3.23 8.42
C TYR A 68 8.35 -1.74 8.71
N GLN A 69 9.11 -1.19 9.66
CA GLN A 69 9.08 0.23 10.03
C GLN A 69 10.00 1.06 9.13
N LYS A 70 9.58 1.23 7.87
CA LYS A 70 10.39 1.83 6.78
C LYS A 70 9.85 3.16 6.25
N ASP A 71 8.92 3.77 6.98
CA ASP A 71 8.19 4.96 6.52
C ASP A 71 9.10 6.18 6.32
N CYS A 72 10.20 6.28 7.07
CA CYS A 72 11.14 7.38 6.93
C CYS A 72 12.60 6.98 7.21
N ILE A 73 13.52 7.77 6.63
CA ILE A 73 14.97 7.68 6.80
C ILE A 73 15.50 8.96 7.42
N THR A 74 16.21 8.84 8.53
CA THR A 74 16.96 9.94 9.16
C THR A 74 18.43 9.84 8.75
N LEU A 75 18.95 10.86 8.06
CA LEU A 75 20.38 10.96 7.79
C LEU A 75 21.08 11.54 9.02
N LEU A 76 21.99 10.75 9.59
CA LEU A 76 22.78 11.15 10.76
C LEU A 76 23.75 12.28 10.40
N GLY A 77 23.94 13.21 11.32
CA GLY A 77 24.91 14.31 11.18
C GLY A 77 26.35 13.86 11.43
N GLU A 78 27.28 14.83 11.34
CA GLU A 78 28.71 14.60 11.57
C GLU A 78 28.97 13.81 12.86
N GLY A 79 29.84 12.80 12.77
CA GLY A 79 30.16 11.95 13.91
C GLY A 79 29.05 10.98 14.34
N ARG A 80 28.00 10.80 13.53
CA ARG A 80 26.80 9.96 13.79
C ARG A 80 25.88 10.55 14.86
N GLN A 81 25.70 11.86 14.77
CA GLN A 81 24.80 12.57 15.65
C GLN A 81 23.36 12.40 15.18
N ALA A 82 22.49 11.91 16.07
CA ALA A 82 21.05 11.92 15.90
C ALA A 82 20.48 13.05 16.76
N ASN A 83 19.97 14.09 16.09
CA ASN A 83 19.29 15.21 16.72
C ASN A 83 17.79 15.05 16.56
N PHE A 84 17.04 15.34 17.61
CA PHE A 84 15.58 15.33 17.58
C PHE A 84 14.98 16.25 18.64
N THR A 85 13.72 16.61 18.45
CA THR A 85 12.91 17.35 19.42
C THR A 85 11.77 16.48 19.92
N VAL A 86 11.55 16.49 21.24
CA VAL A 86 10.42 15.82 21.88
C VAL A 86 9.37 16.86 22.21
N ASP A 87 8.14 16.68 21.72
CA ASP A 87 6.97 17.45 22.11
C ASP A 87 6.13 16.65 23.09
N THR A 88 6.01 17.15 24.31
CA THR A 88 5.50 16.36 25.44
C THR A 88 3.98 16.24 25.47
N PHE A 89 3.28 17.17 24.82
CA PHE A 89 1.82 17.29 24.89
C PHE A 89 1.25 17.24 26.32
N GLY A 90 2.04 17.71 27.30
CA GLY A 90 1.65 17.76 28.71
C GLY A 90 1.96 16.50 29.51
N ARG A 91 2.53 15.45 28.90
CA ARG A 91 3.01 14.25 29.62
C ARG A 91 4.37 14.49 30.25
N GLU A 92 4.59 13.88 31.41
CA GLU A 92 5.91 13.85 32.06
C GLU A 92 6.77 12.75 31.46
N ILE A 93 7.94 13.13 30.91
CA ILE A 93 8.96 12.21 30.42
C ILE A 93 9.94 11.92 31.56
N THR A 94 10.07 10.64 31.94
CA THR A 94 10.92 10.19 33.04
C THR A 94 12.23 9.56 32.56
N GLY A 95 12.25 9.04 31.32
CA GLY A 95 13.41 8.39 30.71
C GLY A 95 13.41 8.48 29.19
N ILE A 96 14.61 8.42 28.60
CA ILE A 96 14.82 8.29 27.16
C ILE A 96 15.92 7.23 26.96
N SER A 97 15.65 6.23 26.13
CA SER A 97 16.66 5.24 25.71
C SER A 97 16.57 4.99 24.21
N THR A 98 17.62 4.40 23.65
CA THR A 98 17.69 4.06 22.23
C THR A 98 18.13 2.64 22.01
N GLU A 99 17.64 2.07 20.92
CA GLU A 99 18.07 0.79 20.40
C GLU A 99 18.40 0.90 18.92
N VAL A 100 19.59 0.47 18.51
CA VAL A 100 20.00 0.36 17.11
C VAL A 100 20.13 -1.12 16.77
N ARG A 101 19.43 -1.56 15.73
CA ARG A 101 19.48 -2.93 15.21
C ARG A 101 19.81 -2.95 13.73
N SER A 102 20.24 -4.09 13.22
CA SER A 102 20.20 -4.36 11.77
C SER A 102 18.79 -4.13 11.22
N ILE A 103 18.67 -3.87 9.92
CA ILE A 103 17.38 -3.55 9.30
C ILE A 103 16.33 -4.67 9.44
N ASP A 104 16.78 -5.91 9.60
CA ASP A 104 15.94 -7.09 9.85
C ASP A 104 15.59 -7.30 11.34
N GLY A 105 16.05 -6.42 12.23
CA GLY A 105 15.85 -6.50 13.68
C GLY A 105 16.64 -7.62 14.38
N SER A 106 17.31 -8.50 13.66
CA SER A 106 17.91 -9.72 14.24
C SER A 106 19.14 -9.44 15.08
N ARG A 107 19.98 -8.48 14.69
CA ARG A 107 21.24 -8.14 15.35
C ARG A 107 21.15 -6.81 16.09
N LEU A 108 21.21 -6.87 17.42
CA LEU A 108 21.39 -5.68 18.26
C LEU A 108 22.80 -5.10 18.06
N ILE A 109 22.87 -3.83 17.66
CA ILE A 109 24.11 -3.07 17.45
C ILE A 109 24.43 -2.23 18.68
N GLU A 110 23.43 -1.50 19.17
CA GLU A 110 23.56 -0.62 20.32
C GLU A 110 22.28 -0.58 21.14
N ASN A 111 22.41 -0.55 22.47
CA ASN A 111 21.36 -0.19 23.40
C ASN A 111 21.96 0.75 24.45
N SER A 112 21.37 1.95 24.61
CA SER A 112 21.94 3.03 25.43
C SER A 112 20.84 3.89 26.07
N GLU A 113 21.02 4.28 27.33
CA GLU A 113 20.25 5.35 27.96
C GLU A 113 20.74 6.71 27.46
N VAL A 114 19.81 7.62 27.17
CA VAL A 114 20.13 9.00 26.78
C VAL A 114 20.16 9.87 28.03
N THR A 115 21.30 10.51 28.26
CA THR A 115 21.53 11.37 29.44
C THR A 115 21.77 12.82 29.03
N GLY A 116 21.67 13.75 29.98
CA GLY A 116 22.00 15.17 29.74
C GLY A 116 20.89 16.00 29.11
N TRP A 117 19.72 15.42 28.84
CA TRP A 117 18.52 16.16 28.44
C TRP A 117 17.82 16.78 29.66
N LYS A 118 17.01 17.81 29.42
CA LYS A 118 16.16 18.45 30.44
C LYS A 118 14.81 18.80 29.82
N ALA A 119 13.75 18.19 30.34
CA ALA A 119 12.39 18.56 29.97
C ALA A 119 12.10 19.99 30.46
N ASN A 120 12.10 20.95 29.53
CA ASN A 120 11.88 22.37 29.83
C ASN A 120 10.62 22.87 29.09
N GLY A 121 9.44 22.52 29.60
CA GLY A 121 8.16 22.99 29.07
C GLY A 121 7.50 22.00 28.12
N LYS A 122 6.85 22.52 27.06
CA LYS A 122 6.06 21.73 26.12
C LYS A 122 6.90 20.94 25.10
N SER A 123 8.15 21.35 24.90
CA SER A 123 9.08 20.68 24.01
C SER A 123 10.53 20.89 24.44
N PHE A 124 11.42 19.97 24.07
CA PHE A 124 12.86 20.08 24.32
C PHE A 124 13.67 19.28 23.30
N SER A 125 14.86 19.78 22.96
CA SER A 125 15.76 19.12 22.01
C SER A 125 16.71 18.15 22.71
N VAL A 126 17.03 17.08 22.01
CA VAL A 126 17.95 16.03 22.42
C VAL A 126 18.96 15.81 21.30
N SER A 127 20.22 15.64 21.69
CA SER A 127 21.31 15.33 20.79
C SER A 127 22.04 14.13 21.36
N LEU A 128 22.10 13.04 20.60
CA LEU A 128 22.85 11.85 20.96
C LEU A 128 23.83 11.47 19.85
N THR A 129 24.93 10.84 20.24
CA THR A 129 25.96 10.35 19.32
C THR A 129 25.99 8.84 19.39
N LEU A 130 25.72 8.18 18.27
CA LEU A 130 25.76 6.72 18.17
C LEU A 130 27.21 6.21 18.18
N LYS A 131 27.40 4.98 18.65
CA LYS A 131 28.72 4.37 18.80
C LYS A 131 29.37 4.03 17.45
N ASP A 132 30.66 3.74 17.59
CA ASP A 132 31.64 3.03 16.74
C ASP A 132 31.23 1.87 15.81
N LEU A 133 29.94 1.59 15.62
CA LEU A 133 29.42 0.25 15.31
C LEU A 133 28.49 0.20 14.09
N ILE A 134 28.28 1.32 13.42
CA ILE A 134 27.48 1.42 12.18
C ILE A 134 28.38 1.78 11.00
N ASP A 135 28.11 1.16 9.86
CA ASP A 135 28.88 1.35 8.64
C ASP A 135 28.29 2.48 7.78
N THR A 136 29.17 3.23 7.10
CA THR A 136 28.76 4.24 6.12
C THR A 136 27.95 3.58 5.00
N ASN A 137 26.91 4.26 4.50
CA ASN A 137 26.01 3.75 3.45
C ASN A 137 25.24 2.47 3.79
N THR A 138 25.19 2.09 5.07
CA THR A 138 24.38 0.96 5.54
C THR A 138 23.20 1.48 6.35
N GLN A 139 22.01 0.95 6.06
CA GLN A 139 20.80 1.28 6.80
C GLN A 139 20.66 0.41 8.05
N TYR A 140 20.23 1.03 9.15
CA TYR A 140 19.93 0.38 10.42
C TYR A 140 18.57 0.86 10.93
N SER A 141 17.91 0.07 11.76
CA SER A 141 16.73 0.54 12.49
C SER A 141 17.17 1.26 13.76
N LEU A 142 16.61 2.44 14.01
CA LEU A 142 16.70 3.16 15.28
C LEU A 142 15.32 3.18 15.94
N THR A 143 15.24 2.62 17.14
CA THR A 143 14.10 2.77 18.04
C THR A 143 14.45 3.77 19.14
N LEU A 144 13.68 4.85 19.24
CA LEU A 144 13.70 5.75 20.39
C LEU A 144 12.60 5.31 21.35
N ILE A 145 12.91 5.21 22.64
CA ILE A 145 11.99 4.74 23.67
C ILE A 145 11.85 5.83 24.72
N LEU A 146 10.65 6.41 24.83
CA LEU A 146 10.30 7.33 25.91
C LEU A 146 9.65 6.55 27.04
N GLU A 147 10.15 6.77 28.26
CA GLU A 147 9.48 6.34 29.48
C GLU A 147 8.66 7.51 30.02
N LEU A 148 7.36 7.27 30.24
CA LEU A 148 6.43 8.24 30.77
C LEU A 148 6.17 7.98 32.26
N GLU A 149 5.45 8.89 32.89
CA GLU A 149 4.86 8.66 34.22
C GLU A 149 4.08 7.33 34.28
N GLY A 150 4.23 6.59 35.39
CA GLY A 150 3.59 5.28 35.55
C GLY A 150 4.30 4.12 34.84
N GLU A 151 5.57 4.30 34.43
CA GLU A 151 6.41 3.27 33.77
C GLU A 151 5.89 2.81 32.40
N GLN A 152 5.00 3.60 31.77
CA GLN A 152 4.55 3.36 30.40
C GLN A 152 5.70 3.65 29.42
N LYS A 153 6.01 2.69 28.55
CA LYS A 153 6.96 2.85 27.45
C LYS A 153 6.23 3.21 26.15
N VAL A 154 6.85 4.08 25.37
CA VAL A 154 6.37 4.47 24.04
C VAL A 154 7.52 4.41 23.05
N TYR A 155 7.30 3.72 21.93
CA TYR A 155 8.32 3.34 20.96
C TYR A 155 8.16 4.12 19.66
N TYR A 156 9.25 4.71 19.17
CA TYR A 156 9.29 5.52 17.96
C TYR A 156 10.35 4.96 17.02
N TYR A 157 10.00 4.75 15.75
CA TYR A 157 10.83 4.03 14.79
C TYR A 157 11.27 4.94 13.65
N THR A 158 12.53 4.82 13.23
CA THR A 158 13.05 5.41 11.99
C THR A 158 14.19 4.56 11.45
N THR A 159 14.36 4.53 10.13
CA THR A 159 15.59 3.99 9.54
C THR A 159 16.68 5.05 9.60
N ILE A 160 17.89 4.70 10.02
CA ILE A 160 19.04 5.61 10.04
C ILE A 160 20.04 5.26 8.95
N LEU A 161 20.63 6.30 8.36
CA LEU A 161 21.71 6.20 7.41
C LEU A 161 22.82 7.17 7.82
N TRP A 162 24.07 6.76 7.71
CA TRP A 162 25.21 7.65 7.85
C TRP A 162 26.02 7.71 6.57
N ASN A 163 26.08 8.90 5.97
CA ASN A 163 26.96 9.21 4.85
C ASN A 163 27.09 10.74 4.74
N ASP A 164 28.32 11.25 4.87
CA ASP A 164 28.61 12.68 4.83
C ASP A 164 28.53 13.28 3.40
N ASP A 165 28.51 12.43 2.35
CA ASP A 165 28.55 12.84 0.94
C ASP A 165 27.16 12.98 0.27
N VAL A 166 26.05 12.85 1.03
CA VAL A 166 24.68 12.85 0.46
C VAL A 166 24.20 14.26 0.03
N HIS A 167 24.78 15.33 0.58
CA HIS A 167 24.33 16.71 0.36
C HIS A 167 22.83 16.94 0.68
N ILE A 168 22.37 16.34 1.80
CA ILE A 168 20.95 16.38 2.16
C ILE A 168 20.46 17.78 2.48
N SER A 169 21.31 18.64 3.04
CA SER A 169 20.97 20.03 3.36
C SER A 169 20.60 20.80 2.09
N GLU A 170 21.39 20.65 1.03
CA GLU A 170 21.15 21.29 -0.27
C GLU A 170 19.88 20.75 -0.94
N ILE A 171 19.60 19.45 -0.79
CA ILE A 171 18.36 18.83 -1.30
C ILE A 171 17.12 19.38 -0.59
N LEU A 172 17.15 19.45 0.73
CA LEU A 172 16.05 19.99 1.54
C LEU A 172 15.83 21.48 1.28
N GLU A 173 16.90 22.26 1.12
CA GLU A 173 16.83 23.67 0.72
C GLU A 173 16.18 23.83 -0.66
N PHE A 174 16.58 23.01 -1.64
CA PHE A 174 16.00 23.04 -2.98
C PHE A 174 14.50 22.76 -2.98
N ALA A 175 14.05 21.71 -2.27
CA ALA A 175 12.63 21.37 -2.22
C ALA A 175 11.82 22.47 -1.52
N THR A 176 12.35 23.04 -0.43
CA THR A 176 11.70 24.14 0.30
C THR A 176 11.63 25.43 -0.53
N ASP A 177 12.67 25.76 -1.29
CA ASP A 177 12.68 26.89 -2.23
C ASP A 177 11.67 26.67 -3.37
N PHE A 178 11.62 25.46 -3.93
CA PHE A 178 10.65 25.09 -4.95
C PHE A 178 9.23 25.29 -4.44
N HIS A 179 8.89 24.67 -3.30
CA HIS A 179 7.60 24.80 -2.61
C HIS A 179 7.19 26.27 -2.42
N GLY A 180 8.06 27.08 -1.80
CA GLY A 180 7.76 28.47 -1.50
C GLY A 180 7.53 29.33 -2.76
N LYS A 181 8.21 29.02 -3.86
CA LYS A 181 8.04 29.74 -5.14
C LYS A 181 6.69 29.50 -5.79
N LEU A 182 5.99 28.40 -5.50
CA LEU A 182 4.71 28.07 -6.14
C LEU A 182 3.61 29.09 -5.88
N TYR A 183 3.72 29.87 -4.79
CA TYR A 183 2.77 30.91 -4.41
C TYR A 183 2.97 32.25 -5.13
N ASP A 184 4.08 32.44 -5.86
CA ASP A 184 4.34 33.63 -6.68
C ASP A 184 4.64 33.24 -8.12
N LYS A 185 3.68 33.48 -9.02
CA LYS A 185 3.78 33.12 -10.44
C LYS A 185 4.93 33.80 -11.19
N GLU A 186 5.36 34.98 -10.76
CA GLU A 186 6.48 35.67 -11.41
C GLU A 186 7.80 35.05 -11.01
N VAL A 187 7.97 34.71 -9.73
CA VAL A 187 9.17 34.02 -9.22
C VAL A 187 9.20 32.56 -9.69
N ALA A 188 8.07 31.87 -9.71
CA ALA A 188 7.94 30.48 -10.17
C ALA A 188 8.40 30.26 -11.62
N LYS A 189 8.49 31.31 -12.45
CA LYS A 189 9.04 31.19 -13.82
C LYS A 189 10.45 30.60 -13.84
N GLU A 190 11.23 30.80 -12.78
CA GLU A 190 12.55 30.19 -12.61
C GLU A 190 12.51 28.65 -12.55
N LEU A 191 11.38 28.07 -12.15
CA LEU A 191 11.18 26.63 -11.99
C LEU A 191 10.87 25.93 -13.32
N THR A 192 10.47 26.67 -14.36
CA THR A 192 10.06 26.09 -15.66
C THR A 192 11.13 25.20 -16.30
N LYS A 193 12.41 25.41 -15.97
CA LYS A 193 13.54 24.57 -16.41
C LYS A 193 13.57 23.16 -15.78
N TYR A 194 12.80 22.93 -14.73
CA TYR A 194 12.67 21.65 -14.02
C TYR A 194 11.36 20.92 -14.32
N LEU A 195 10.40 21.59 -14.97
CA LEU A 195 9.09 21.02 -15.28
C LEU A 195 9.10 20.36 -16.66
N GLU A 196 8.25 19.36 -16.85
CA GLU A 196 8.15 18.60 -18.09
C GLU A 196 6.70 18.56 -18.64
N PRO A 197 6.04 19.71 -18.91
CA PRO A 197 4.60 19.74 -19.19
C PRO A 197 4.19 18.85 -20.36
N ASN A 198 3.27 17.92 -20.12
CA ASN A 198 2.75 16.99 -21.12
C ASN A 198 1.31 16.57 -20.80
N SER A 199 0.34 17.18 -21.50
CA SER A 199 -1.09 16.90 -21.30
C SER A 199 -1.56 15.50 -21.74
N LYS A 200 -0.66 14.67 -22.29
CA LYS A 200 -0.96 13.25 -22.57
C LYS A 200 -0.66 12.35 -21.38
N LEU A 201 0.17 12.82 -20.44
CA LEU A 201 0.60 12.06 -19.27
C LEU A 201 -0.13 12.49 -17.99
N THR A 202 -0.87 13.60 -18.02
CA THR A 202 -1.58 14.10 -16.84
C THR A 202 -2.80 14.95 -17.22
N ASP A 203 -3.81 14.93 -16.36
CA ASP A 203 -4.99 15.79 -16.47
C ASP A 203 -4.69 17.19 -15.91
N ASN A 204 -5.11 18.23 -16.63
CA ASN A 204 -4.97 19.63 -16.21
C ASN A 204 -6.32 20.28 -15.87
N GLY A 205 -7.37 19.48 -15.67
CA GLY A 205 -8.69 19.93 -15.23
C GLY A 205 -8.97 19.70 -13.75
N THR A 206 -7.96 19.42 -12.94
CA THR A 206 -8.11 19.20 -11.50
C THR A 206 -6.92 19.73 -10.72
N PHE A 207 -7.19 20.27 -9.53
CA PHE A 207 -6.16 20.59 -8.54
C PHE A 207 -5.94 19.46 -7.53
N HIS A 208 -6.75 18.39 -7.56
CA HIS A 208 -6.59 17.27 -6.64
C HIS A 208 -5.25 16.58 -6.85
N LYS A 209 -4.82 16.39 -8.10
CA LYS A 209 -3.54 15.78 -8.45
C LYS A 209 -2.81 16.63 -9.50
N VAL A 210 -1.63 17.14 -9.13
CA VAL A 210 -0.76 17.94 -9.99
C VAL A 210 0.63 17.31 -9.97
N ASN A 211 1.29 17.13 -11.11
CA ASN A 211 2.62 16.51 -11.16
C ASN A 211 3.59 17.27 -12.07
N ILE A 212 4.82 16.77 -12.20
CA ILE A 212 5.89 17.38 -13.02
C ILE A 212 5.48 17.60 -14.49
N HIS A 213 4.49 16.84 -14.99
CA HIS A 213 3.92 16.96 -16.33
C HIS A 213 2.73 17.92 -16.41
N SER A 214 2.26 18.45 -15.29
CA SER A 214 1.16 19.41 -15.28
C SER A 214 1.62 20.75 -15.86
N SER A 215 0.66 21.54 -16.33
CA SER A 215 0.91 22.87 -16.86
C SER A 215 1.44 23.80 -15.77
N PHE A 216 2.17 24.83 -16.18
CA PHE A 216 2.66 25.85 -15.24
C PHE A 216 1.53 26.50 -14.44
N GLN A 217 0.33 26.62 -15.02
CA GLN A 217 -0.84 27.13 -14.32
C GLN A 217 -1.26 26.22 -13.17
N GLN A 218 -1.30 24.90 -13.38
CA GLN A 218 -1.61 23.94 -12.32
C GLN A 218 -0.57 23.92 -11.20
N ILE A 219 0.71 23.89 -11.58
CA ILE A 219 1.84 23.94 -10.63
C ILE A 219 1.72 25.17 -9.71
N THR A 220 1.30 26.31 -10.25
CA THR A 220 1.17 27.60 -9.53
C THR A 220 -0.27 27.91 -9.10
N TRP A 221 -1.04 26.87 -8.72
CA TRP A 221 -2.37 26.96 -8.10
C TRP A 221 -3.47 27.64 -8.93
N GLY A 222 -3.24 27.84 -10.23
CA GLY A 222 -4.19 28.46 -11.14
C GLY A 222 -4.79 29.75 -10.57
N SER A 223 -6.11 29.78 -10.39
CA SER A 223 -6.82 30.94 -9.83
C SER A 223 -7.27 30.75 -8.38
N LEU A 224 -6.80 29.70 -7.70
CA LEU A 224 -7.21 29.39 -6.31
C LEU A 224 -6.67 30.40 -5.28
N GLU A 225 -5.51 30.98 -5.54
CA GLU A 225 -4.81 31.92 -4.63
C GLU A 225 -4.78 31.42 -3.16
N PRO A 226 -4.26 30.20 -2.90
CA PRO A 226 -4.28 29.62 -1.57
C PRO A 226 -3.30 30.31 -0.62
N VAL A 227 -3.62 30.26 0.68
CA VAL A 227 -2.78 30.71 1.79
C VAL A 227 -2.43 29.51 2.65
N GLN A 228 -1.15 29.28 2.86
CA GLN A 228 -0.66 28.25 3.77
C GLN A 228 -0.93 28.63 5.24
N GLU A 229 -1.49 27.71 6.01
CA GLU A 229 -1.94 27.97 7.40
C GLU A 229 -0.91 27.52 8.45
N ASP A 230 -0.05 26.56 8.12
CA ASP A 230 0.98 25.99 8.99
C ASP A 230 2.32 25.73 8.27
N ALA A 231 3.38 25.45 9.03
CA ALA A 231 4.67 25.10 8.45
C ALA A 231 4.61 23.66 7.90
N ALA A 232 5.18 23.43 6.72
CA ALA A 232 5.21 22.10 6.12
C ALA A 232 6.05 21.12 6.95
N SER A 233 5.49 19.94 7.21
CA SER A 233 6.16 18.81 7.83
C SER A 233 6.88 18.02 6.75
N ILE A 234 8.20 17.83 6.88
CA ILE A 234 9.02 17.14 5.88
C ILE A 234 9.26 15.70 6.33
N ARG A 235 9.03 14.74 5.44
CA ARG A 235 9.34 13.32 5.64
C ARG A 235 10.34 12.86 4.58
N LEU A 236 11.54 12.47 4.98
CA LEU A 236 12.53 11.84 4.11
C LEU A 236 12.19 10.36 3.99
N THR A 237 11.79 9.90 2.81
CA THR A 237 11.27 8.53 2.62
C THR A 237 12.29 7.60 1.99
N GLN A 238 13.17 8.12 1.13
CA GLN A 238 14.23 7.33 0.50
C GLN A 238 15.50 8.15 0.32
N ILE A 239 16.66 7.54 0.56
CA ILE A 239 17.99 8.14 0.31
C ILE A 239 18.87 7.07 -0.34
N SER A 240 19.44 7.41 -1.49
CA SER A 240 20.35 6.54 -2.23
C SER A 240 21.42 7.35 -2.94
N GLY A 241 22.63 7.35 -2.39
CA GLY A 241 23.72 8.18 -2.88
C GLY A 241 23.32 9.65 -2.83
N ASN A 242 23.34 10.33 -4.00
CA ASN A 242 23.00 11.75 -4.10
C ASN A 242 21.55 12.00 -4.53
N VAL A 243 20.68 10.98 -4.42
CA VAL A 243 19.25 11.07 -4.72
C VAL A 243 18.47 10.91 -3.42
N ALA A 244 17.50 11.79 -3.19
CA ALA A 244 16.55 11.65 -2.08
C ALA A 244 15.10 11.87 -2.55
N SER A 245 14.20 11.11 -1.94
CA SER A 245 12.75 11.25 -2.04
C SER A 245 12.23 11.81 -0.72
N LEU A 246 11.34 12.79 -0.79
CA LEU A 246 10.72 13.38 0.39
C LEU A 246 9.26 13.79 0.14
N LEU A 247 8.46 13.73 1.19
CA LEU A 247 7.09 14.23 1.24
C LEU A 247 7.04 15.51 2.10
N MET A 248 6.16 16.44 1.74
CA MET A 248 5.85 17.63 2.50
C MET A 248 4.35 17.72 2.77
N ASP A 249 3.96 17.61 4.03
CA ASP A 249 2.57 17.67 4.49
C ASP A 249 2.25 19.07 5.04
N PHE A 250 1.18 19.71 4.58
CA PHE A 250 0.74 21.03 5.08
C PHE A 250 -0.73 21.31 4.78
N VAL A 251 -1.28 22.32 5.45
CA VAL A 251 -2.65 22.80 5.24
C VAL A 251 -2.65 24.14 4.52
N VAL A 252 -3.47 24.25 3.48
CA VAL A 252 -3.77 25.52 2.81
C VAL A 252 -5.24 25.90 2.99
N SER A 253 -5.56 27.18 2.84
CA SER A 253 -6.92 27.66 2.76
C SER A 253 -7.16 28.57 1.57
N THR A 254 -8.39 28.58 1.08
CA THR A 254 -8.89 29.58 0.11
C THR A 254 -10.05 30.37 0.69
N GLY A 255 -10.23 31.61 0.23
CA GLY A 255 -11.25 32.54 0.74
C GLY A 255 -10.87 33.22 2.05
N GLU A 256 -11.81 33.96 2.64
CA GLU A 256 -11.56 34.79 3.82
C GLU A 256 -12.63 34.63 4.92
N GLY A 257 -12.22 34.86 6.17
CA GLY A 257 -13.11 34.89 7.33
C GLY A 257 -13.88 33.59 7.52
N LYS A 258 -15.21 33.69 7.65
CA LYS A 258 -16.10 32.52 7.84
C LYS A 258 -16.28 31.66 6.60
N ASN A 259 -15.83 32.11 5.44
CA ASN A 259 -15.94 31.39 4.19
C ASN A 259 -14.65 30.63 3.83
N LYS A 260 -13.64 30.61 4.72
CA LYS A 260 -12.42 29.83 4.51
C LYS A 260 -12.76 28.37 4.24
N ILE A 261 -12.13 27.79 3.21
CA ILE A 261 -12.18 26.36 2.92
C ILE A 261 -10.74 25.85 3.09
N TYR A 262 -10.58 24.77 3.84
CA TYR A 262 -9.27 24.20 4.16
C TYR A 262 -9.00 22.97 3.30
N TYR A 263 -7.74 22.74 2.96
CA TYR A 263 -7.29 21.60 2.18
C TYR A 263 -6.03 21.04 2.83
N ASN A 264 -5.99 19.72 2.98
CA ASN A 264 -4.75 19.01 3.26
C ASN A 264 -3.98 18.83 1.96
N VAL A 265 -2.69 19.10 1.98
CA VAL A 265 -1.80 19.03 0.80
C VAL A 265 -0.59 18.19 1.15
N GLU A 266 -0.25 17.28 0.25
CA GLU A 266 0.99 16.52 0.30
C GLU A 266 1.78 16.79 -1.00
N GLU A 267 3.04 17.21 -0.87
CA GLU A 267 3.96 17.37 -2.00
C GLU A 267 5.09 16.35 -1.95
N TYR A 268 5.23 15.59 -3.02
CA TYR A 268 6.34 14.68 -3.27
C TYR A 268 7.43 15.34 -4.10
N TYR A 269 8.67 15.15 -3.67
CA TYR A 269 9.85 15.52 -4.45
C TYR A 269 10.81 14.35 -4.57
N ARG A 270 11.32 14.12 -5.78
CA ARG A 270 12.51 13.31 -6.02
C ARG A 270 13.62 14.17 -6.58
N VAL A 271 14.69 14.33 -5.81
CA VAL A 271 15.75 15.30 -6.13
C VAL A 271 17.09 14.59 -6.20
N ARG A 272 17.90 14.97 -7.20
CA ARG A 272 19.28 14.52 -7.33
C ARG A 272 20.26 15.69 -7.26
N TYR A 273 21.23 15.58 -6.36
CA TYR A 273 22.36 16.47 -6.27
C TYR A 273 23.50 16.06 -7.23
N THR A 274 24.10 17.05 -7.88
CA THR A 274 25.39 16.92 -8.57
C THR A 274 26.20 18.19 -8.32
N SER A 275 27.53 18.11 -8.51
CA SER A 275 28.42 19.27 -8.37
C SER A 275 28.12 20.41 -9.36
N GLU A 276 27.38 20.14 -10.45
CA GLU A 276 27.01 21.15 -11.45
C GLU A 276 25.65 21.80 -11.17
N ARG A 277 24.64 21.01 -10.77
CA ARG A 277 23.27 21.48 -10.49
C ARG A 277 22.40 20.46 -9.75
N MET A 278 21.28 20.94 -9.23
CA MET A 278 20.16 20.12 -8.77
C MET A 278 19.30 19.66 -9.95
N TYR A 279 18.76 18.45 -9.84
CA TYR A 279 17.77 17.90 -10.76
C TYR A 279 16.51 17.55 -9.98
N LEU A 280 15.37 18.07 -10.40
CA LEU A 280 14.06 17.54 -10.02
C LEU A 280 13.77 16.36 -10.96
N LEU A 281 13.78 15.15 -10.41
CA LEU A 281 13.51 13.93 -11.17
C LEU A 281 12.02 13.60 -11.18
N ASP A 282 11.30 14.01 -10.14
CA ASP A 282 9.85 13.85 -10.04
C ASP A 282 9.27 14.88 -9.07
N TYR A 283 8.02 15.24 -9.30
CA TYR A 283 7.20 16.10 -8.44
C TYR A 283 5.74 15.70 -8.56
N GLU A 284 5.07 15.54 -7.44
CA GLU A 284 3.63 15.34 -7.37
C GLU A 284 3.07 16.14 -6.19
N ARG A 285 1.86 16.68 -6.33
CA ARG A 285 1.10 17.35 -5.29
C ARG A 285 -0.31 16.80 -5.29
N THR A 286 -0.75 16.30 -4.15
CA THR A 286 -2.16 15.97 -3.91
C THR A 286 -2.80 17.05 -3.04
N MET A 287 -4.07 17.38 -3.30
CA MET A 287 -4.83 18.34 -2.50
C MET A 287 -6.24 17.79 -2.25
N THR A 288 -6.62 17.73 -0.98
CA THR A 288 -7.92 17.20 -0.56
C THR A 288 -8.61 18.16 0.40
N GLN A 289 -9.84 18.54 0.08
CA GLN A 289 -10.63 19.47 0.89
C GLN A 289 -11.01 18.83 2.23
N ILE A 290 -10.75 19.53 3.33
CA ILE A 290 -11.15 19.09 4.67
C ILE A 290 -12.66 19.29 4.82
N PRO A 291 -13.44 18.25 5.18
CA PRO A 291 -14.89 18.34 5.27
C PRO A 291 -15.37 19.41 6.26
N ASP A 292 -16.30 20.27 5.81
CA ASP A 292 -17.06 21.14 6.70
C ASP A 292 -18.53 20.73 6.67
N THR A 293 -18.93 19.98 7.70
CA THR A 293 -20.30 19.48 7.88
C THR A 293 -21.37 20.55 7.95
N THR A 294 -21.02 21.83 8.07
CA THR A 294 -21.98 22.94 8.03
C THR A 294 -22.22 23.51 6.63
N ARG A 295 -21.37 23.17 5.66
CA ARG A 295 -21.35 23.72 4.30
C ARG A 295 -21.30 22.66 3.19
N MET A 296 -21.22 21.38 3.54
CA MET A 296 -21.07 20.28 2.60
C MET A 296 -22.36 19.84 1.88
N TYR A 297 -23.41 20.66 1.83
CA TYR A 297 -24.67 20.27 1.19
C TYR A 297 -25.34 21.44 0.46
N ALA A 298 -25.81 21.18 -0.76
CA ALA A 298 -26.53 22.13 -1.57
C ALA A 298 -27.53 21.42 -2.49
N ASN A 299 -28.80 21.79 -2.43
CA ASN A 299 -29.89 21.16 -3.18
C ASN A 299 -29.94 19.64 -2.93
N ASP A 300 -29.60 18.84 -3.93
CA ASP A 300 -29.53 17.39 -3.96
C ASP A 300 -28.08 16.89 -3.98
N LYS A 301 -27.12 17.72 -3.58
CA LYS A 301 -25.68 17.42 -3.59
C LYS A 301 -25.08 17.46 -2.20
N ILE A 302 -24.25 16.47 -1.89
CA ILE A 302 -23.22 16.56 -0.86
C ILE A 302 -21.92 17.01 -1.55
N LEU A 303 -21.29 18.06 -1.05
CA LEU A 303 -20.14 18.73 -1.65
C LEU A 303 -18.86 18.25 -0.96
N LEU A 304 -18.07 17.44 -1.67
CA LEU A 304 -16.77 16.94 -1.17
C LEU A 304 -15.65 17.93 -1.54
N GLY A 305 -15.71 18.47 -2.75
CA GLY A 305 -14.82 19.53 -3.22
C GLY A 305 -13.67 19.02 -4.05
N ILE A 306 -12.48 19.61 -3.85
CA ILE A 306 -11.28 19.12 -4.52
C ILE A 306 -10.79 17.90 -3.74
N THR A 307 -10.97 16.71 -4.31
CA THR A 307 -10.62 15.41 -3.72
C THR A 307 -10.54 14.37 -4.85
N ASP A 308 -10.21 13.12 -4.52
CA ASP A 308 -10.22 11.99 -5.45
C ASP A 308 -11.66 11.70 -5.92
N GLU A 309 -11.81 11.25 -7.16
CA GLU A 309 -13.10 10.84 -7.73
C GLU A 309 -13.54 9.46 -7.18
N ASN A 310 -12.59 8.65 -6.70
CA ASN A 310 -12.81 7.35 -6.09
C ASN A 310 -13.22 7.48 -4.61
N VAL A 311 -14.45 7.90 -4.38
CA VAL A 311 -15.00 8.05 -3.02
C VAL A 311 -15.49 6.70 -2.50
N GLY A 312 -14.89 6.22 -1.41
CA GLY A 312 -15.40 5.05 -0.68
C GLY A 312 -16.83 5.32 -0.19
N MET A 313 -17.82 4.68 -0.82
CA MET A 313 -19.26 4.93 -0.58
C MET A 313 -20.06 3.64 -0.60
N MET A 314 -21.08 3.55 0.26
CA MET A 314 -22.08 2.48 0.27
C MET A 314 -23.44 3.06 0.64
N GLU A 315 -24.53 2.52 0.08
CA GLU A 315 -25.89 2.93 0.41
C GLU A 315 -26.73 1.76 0.93
N SER A 316 -27.78 2.08 1.70
CA SER A 316 -28.80 1.11 2.09
C SER A 316 -29.56 0.61 0.85
N ALA A 317 -30.17 -0.58 0.94
CA ALA A 317 -30.89 -1.19 -0.19
C ALA A 317 -32.02 -0.32 -0.79
N ASP A 318 -32.62 0.57 0.02
CA ASP A 318 -33.64 1.52 -0.43
C ASP A 318 -33.07 2.86 -0.94
N GLY A 319 -31.75 3.07 -0.82
CA GLY A 319 -30.99 4.27 -1.17
C GLY A 319 -31.24 5.48 -0.25
N ASN A 320 -31.89 5.29 0.90
CA ASN A 320 -32.22 6.39 1.82
C ASN A 320 -31.08 6.77 2.77
N THR A 321 -30.14 5.87 3.02
CA THR A 321 -28.92 6.14 3.78
C THR A 321 -27.73 5.97 2.84
N VAL A 322 -26.92 7.01 2.70
CA VAL A 322 -25.62 6.94 2.01
C VAL A 322 -24.51 7.18 3.02
N VAL A 323 -23.52 6.30 3.03
CA VAL A 323 -22.35 6.36 3.91
C VAL A 323 -21.13 6.51 3.03
N PHE A 324 -20.22 7.40 3.39
CA PHE A 324 -19.02 7.68 2.62
C PHE A 324 -17.86 8.09 3.50
N SER A 325 -16.64 7.77 3.07
CA SER A 325 -15.40 8.19 3.70
C SER A 325 -14.83 9.43 3.02
N ASP A 326 -14.40 10.42 3.80
CA ASP A 326 -13.74 11.62 3.28
C ASP A 326 -12.72 12.13 4.32
N MET A 327 -11.45 12.30 3.94
CA MET A 327 -10.36 12.76 4.80
C MET A 327 -10.31 12.09 6.19
N GLY A 328 -10.33 10.75 6.27
CA GLY A 328 -10.27 10.02 7.54
C GLY A 328 -11.53 10.13 8.41
N GLN A 329 -12.64 10.65 7.86
CA GLN A 329 -13.95 10.64 8.50
C GLN A 329 -14.88 9.65 7.81
N LEU A 330 -15.72 8.98 8.60
CA LEU A 330 -16.85 8.21 8.10
C LEU A 330 -18.13 9.02 8.31
N LEU A 331 -18.78 9.43 7.22
CA LEU A 331 -20.00 10.23 7.27
C LEU A 331 -21.20 9.43 6.75
N SER A 332 -22.38 9.74 7.28
CA SER A 332 -23.65 9.19 6.80
C SER A 332 -24.68 10.30 6.61
N TYR A 333 -25.36 10.29 5.48
CA TYR A 333 -26.55 11.10 5.24
C TYR A 333 -27.78 10.20 5.12
N ASN A 334 -28.77 10.46 5.97
CA ASN A 334 -30.06 9.77 5.95
C ASN A 334 -31.15 10.72 5.46
N ALA A 335 -31.66 10.46 4.26
CA ALA A 335 -32.68 11.26 3.59
C ALA A 335 -34.02 11.28 4.35
N THR A 336 -34.41 10.15 4.94
CA THR A 336 -35.70 10.01 5.67
C THR A 336 -35.77 10.91 6.90
N THR A 337 -34.68 11.00 7.65
CA THR A 337 -34.58 11.81 8.88
C THR A 337 -33.98 13.18 8.66
N ASN A 338 -33.44 13.44 7.46
CA ASN A 338 -32.65 14.61 7.09
C ASN A 338 -31.52 14.88 8.11
N ARG A 339 -30.72 13.84 8.38
CA ARG A 339 -29.59 13.89 9.33
C ARG A 339 -28.29 13.58 8.61
N LEU A 340 -27.26 14.35 8.95
CA LEU A 340 -25.87 14.05 8.66
C LEU A 340 -25.21 13.58 9.96
N THR A 341 -24.51 12.45 9.94
CA THR A 341 -23.77 11.95 11.10
C THR A 341 -22.31 11.79 10.72
N VAL A 342 -21.40 12.34 11.51
CA VAL A 342 -19.98 11.94 11.47
C VAL A 342 -19.89 10.70 12.36
N ILE A 343 -19.97 9.52 11.76
CA ILE A 343 -20.00 8.24 12.48
C ILE A 343 -18.67 8.00 13.20
N PHE A 344 -17.57 8.30 12.54
CA PHE A 344 -16.23 8.11 13.08
C PHE A 344 -15.28 9.18 12.55
N SER A 345 -14.38 9.66 13.42
CA SER A 345 -13.26 10.52 13.08
C SER A 345 -12.29 10.55 14.25
N PHE A 346 -10.98 10.51 13.99
CA PHE A 346 -9.97 10.76 15.03
C PHE A 346 -9.80 12.25 15.35
N TYR A 347 -10.17 13.13 14.43
CA TYR A 347 -10.06 14.57 14.63
C TYR A 347 -11.43 15.26 14.68
N ASP A 348 -11.49 16.34 15.43
CA ASP A 348 -12.64 17.23 15.55
C ASP A 348 -12.16 18.65 15.86
N LYS A 349 -13.09 19.59 16.10
CA LYS A 349 -12.72 21.00 16.36
C LYS A 349 -11.85 21.20 17.60
N ASP A 350 -11.96 20.33 18.59
CA ASP A 350 -11.20 20.37 19.85
C ASP A 350 -9.95 19.47 19.79
N ASN A 351 -9.87 18.58 18.79
CA ASN A 351 -8.80 17.61 18.58
C ASN A 351 -8.34 17.65 17.11
N ALA A 352 -7.72 18.76 16.68
CA ALA A 352 -7.19 18.93 15.33
C ALA A 352 -5.72 19.34 15.39
N ASP A 353 -4.88 18.40 15.80
CA ASP A 353 -3.41 18.53 15.71
C ASP A 353 -2.78 17.34 14.99
N ARG A 354 -1.47 17.42 14.75
CA ARG A 354 -0.67 16.40 14.04
C ARG A 354 -0.70 14.98 14.62
N ARG A 355 -1.22 14.78 15.84
CA ARG A 355 -1.46 13.43 16.40
C ARG A 355 -2.74 12.83 15.86
N THR A 356 -3.78 13.65 15.69
CA THR A 356 -5.13 13.22 15.27
C THR A 356 -5.34 13.31 13.76
N LEU A 357 -4.58 14.16 13.09
CA LEU A 357 -4.55 14.29 11.62
C LEU A 357 -3.61 13.29 10.94
N TYR A 358 -2.96 12.42 11.71
CA TYR A 358 -2.09 11.38 11.17
C TYR A 358 -2.91 10.36 10.36
N ASP A 359 -2.56 10.18 9.11
CA ASP A 359 -3.33 9.48 8.08
C ASP A 359 -2.90 8.02 7.89
N ASN A 360 -2.14 7.48 8.83
CA ASN A 360 -1.73 6.06 8.82
C ASN A 360 -2.85 5.11 9.28
N HIS A 361 -4.07 5.32 8.78
CA HIS A 361 -5.22 4.44 8.98
C HIS A 361 -6.19 4.51 7.79
N GLY A 362 -6.88 3.41 7.53
CA GLY A 362 -7.95 3.30 6.55
C GLY A 362 -9.30 3.02 7.21
N ILE A 363 -10.38 3.40 6.52
CA ILE A 363 -11.76 3.12 6.93
C ILE A 363 -12.44 2.36 5.80
N LYS A 364 -12.96 1.16 6.08
CA LYS A 364 -13.74 0.37 5.11
C LYS A 364 -15.19 0.26 5.57
N ILE A 365 -16.12 0.65 4.71
CA ILE A 365 -17.55 0.43 4.93
C ILE A 365 -17.85 -1.05 4.61
N LEU A 366 -18.42 -1.77 5.58
CA LEU A 366 -18.68 -3.20 5.47
C LEU A 366 -20.16 -3.51 5.18
N ASP A 367 -21.07 -2.75 5.79
CA ASP A 367 -22.51 -2.94 5.62
C ASP A 367 -23.29 -1.67 6.01
N VAL A 368 -24.40 -1.41 5.32
CA VAL A 368 -25.34 -0.31 5.60
C VAL A 368 -26.77 -0.84 5.49
N ASP A 369 -27.49 -0.88 6.61
CA ASP A 369 -28.88 -1.37 6.62
C ASP A 369 -29.93 -0.27 6.37
N GLU A 370 -31.16 -0.66 6.07
CA GLU A 370 -32.29 0.26 5.86
C GLU A 370 -32.66 1.08 7.13
N GLY A 371 -32.25 0.60 8.31
CA GLY A 371 -32.38 1.33 9.58
C GLY A 371 -31.35 2.45 9.74
N GLY A 372 -30.35 2.51 8.87
CA GLY A 372 -29.22 3.44 8.93
C GLY A 372 -28.11 2.98 9.87
N ASN A 373 -28.14 1.74 10.35
CA ASN A 373 -27.02 1.18 11.09
C ASN A 373 -25.88 0.89 10.11
N VAL A 374 -24.65 1.05 10.59
CA VAL A 374 -23.45 0.92 9.75
C VAL A 374 -22.48 -0.03 10.43
N LYS A 375 -21.90 -0.95 9.66
CA LYS A 375 -20.77 -1.76 10.10
C LYS A 375 -19.56 -1.33 9.29
N PHE A 376 -18.43 -1.12 9.96
CA PHE A 376 -17.23 -0.62 9.32
C PHE A 376 -15.98 -1.14 10.03
N ALA A 377 -14.86 -1.09 9.34
CA ALA A 377 -13.55 -1.36 9.92
C ALA A 377 -12.72 -0.07 9.92
N VAL A 378 -11.94 0.11 10.97
CA VAL A 378 -10.81 1.05 11.01
C VAL A 378 -9.56 0.21 11.13
N TYR A 379 -8.62 0.34 10.20
CA TYR A 379 -7.39 -0.46 10.21
C TYR A 379 -6.16 0.42 10.07
N GLY A 380 -5.07 0.08 10.77
CA GLY A 380 -3.86 0.89 10.85
C GLY A 380 -3.61 1.43 12.25
N TYR A 381 -2.87 2.54 12.33
CA TYR A 381 -2.48 3.18 13.58
C TYR A 381 -3.66 3.94 14.20
N MET A 382 -3.93 3.69 15.47
CA MET A 382 -5.03 4.30 16.21
C MET A 382 -4.57 5.60 16.89
N ASN A 383 -5.03 6.75 16.37
CA ASN A 383 -4.53 8.07 16.78
C ASN A 383 -4.88 8.51 18.22
N ARG A 384 -5.98 7.98 18.77
CA ARG A 384 -6.50 8.29 20.10
C ARG A 384 -7.54 7.24 20.51
N GLY A 385 -8.08 7.38 21.73
CA GLY A 385 -9.08 6.45 22.26
C GLY A 385 -8.44 5.26 22.96
N ARG A 386 -9.16 4.14 23.07
CA ARG A 386 -8.74 2.98 23.86
C ARG A 386 -7.42 2.36 23.36
N HIS A 387 -7.23 2.34 22.06
CA HIS A 387 -6.10 1.70 21.38
C HIS A 387 -5.02 2.72 20.97
N GLU A 388 -4.97 3.92 21.58
CA GLU A 388 -3.99 4.96 21.20
C GLU A 388 -2.56 4.40 21.12
N GLY A 389 -1.92 4.55 19.96
CA GLY A 389 -0.56 4.07 19.72
C GLY A 389 -0.45 2.58 19.36
N GLU A 390 -1.57 1.89 19.11
CA GLU A 390 -1.56 0.52 18.60
C GLU A 390 -1.88 0.50 17.09
N THR A 391 -1.30 -0.45 16.37
CA THR A 391 -1.66 -0.75 14.98
C THR A 391 -2.50 -2.03 14.95
N GLY A 392 -3.61 -2.03 14.23
CA GLY A 392 -4.50 -3.20 14.17
C GLY A 392 -5.73 -2.99 13.31
N ILE A 393 -6.66 -3.96 13.37
CA ILE A 393 -7.95 -3.94 12.68
C ILE A 393 -9.05 -3.85 13.74
N GLN A 394 -9.82 -2.76 13.74
CA GLN A 394 -10.95 -2.53 14.64
C GLN A 394 -12.26 -2.68 13.86
N ILE A 395 -13.04 -3.71 14.16
CA ILE A 395 -14.38 -3.90 13.60
C ILE A 395 -15.39 -3.18 14.49
N ILE A 396 -16.20 -2.29 13.92
CA ILE A 396 -17.08 -1.39 14.67
C ILE A 396 -18.51 -1.45 14.11
N SER A 397 -19.48 -1.34 15.01
CA SER A 397 -20.87 -1.12 14.66
C SER A 397 -21.38 0.25 15.11
N TYR A 398 -22.14 0.92 14.26
CA TYR A 398 -22.89 2.13 14.54
C TYR A 398 -24.38 1.81 14.61
N ASP A 399 -25.02 2.21 15.72
CA ASP A 399 -26.47 2.17 15.90
C ASP A 399 -27.06 3.57 15.68
N ASN A 400 -27.88 3.72 14.64
CA ASN A 400 -28.50 5.00 14.28
C ASN A 400 -29.57 5.46 15.28
N SER A 401 -30.27 4.51 15.91
CA SER A 401 -31.35 4.80 16.84
C SER A 401 -30.83 5.34 18.18
N LEU A 402 -29.72 4.77 18.66
CA LEU A 402 -29.03 5.17 19.89
C LEU A 402 -27.98 6.25 19.64
N ASN A 403 -27.55 6.41 18.38
CA ASN A 403 -26.44 7.26 17.97
C ASN A 403 -25.17 6.92 18.76
N THR A 404 -24.78 5.64 18.72
CA THR A 404 -23.62 5.09 19.42
C THR A 404 -22.78 4.22 18.50
N ILE A 405 -21.47 4.19 18.75
CA ILE A 405 -20.55 3.24 18.14
C ILE A 405 -20.09 2.21 19.17
N GLU A 406 -19.89 0.98 18.72
CA GLU A 406 -19.45 -0.15 19.54
C GLU A 406 -18.41 -0.96 18.77
N GLU A 407 -17.21 -1.07 19.31
CA GLU A 407 -16.19 -2.01 18.81
C GLU A 407 -16.72 -3.42 18.96
N GLU A 408 -16.65 -4.29 17.96
CA GLU A 408 -17.04 -5.70 18.07
C GLU A 408 -15.83 -6.57 18.41
N VAL A 409 -14.72 -6.34 17.70
CA VAL A 409 -13.43 -7.04 17.80
C VAL A 409 -12.30 -6.07 17.46
N TYR A 410 -11.16 -6.22 18.13
CA TYR A 410 -9.88 -5.59 17.79
C TYR A 410 -8.83 -6.67 17.50
N ILE A 411 -8.12 -6.58 16.38
CA ILE A 411 -7.07 -7.53 15.99
C ILE A 411 -5.75 -6.76 15.96
N PRO A 412 -4.84 -6.98 16.93
CA PRO A 412 -3.54 -6.33 16.95
C PRO A 412 -2.67 -6.74 15.76
N TYR A 413 -1.85 -5.83 15.28
CA TYR A 413 -0.94 -6.05 14.16
C TYR A 413 0.42 -5.39 14.42
N SER A 414 1.51 -6.10 14.14
CA SER A 414 2.87 -5.66 14.49
C SER A 414 3.67 -5.08 13.33
N LYS A 415 3.17 -5.13 12.09
CA LYS A 415 3.81 -4.48 10.93
C LYS A 415 3.22 -3.09 10.69
N SER A 416 3.73 -2.36 9.70
CA SER A 416 3.30 -0.98 9.44
C SER A 416 1.90 -0.90 8.81
N TYR A 417 1.26 0.26 8.96
CA TYR A 417 -0.01 0.56 8.30
C TYR A 417 0.04 0.32 6.79
N ALA A 418 1.13 0.71 6.13
CA ALA A 418 1.26 0.57 4.69
C ALA A 418 1.14 -0.90 4.23
N VAL A 419 1.69 -1.85 5.00
CA VAL A 419 1.53 -3.28 4.72
C VAL A 419 0.08 -3.71 4.94
N LEU A 420 -0.50 -3.32 6.08
CA LEU A 420 -1.88 -3.68 6.41
C LEU A 420 -2.90 -3.11 5.40
N LYS A 421 -2.65 -1.90 4.88
CA LYS A 421 -3.48 -1.25 3.86
C LYS A 421 -3.53 -2.09 2.60
N ASP A 422 -2.38 -2.50 2.06
CA ASP A 422 -2.30 -3.35 0.86
C ASP A 422 -3.07 -4.66 1.07
N GLU A 423 -2.90 -5.30 2.24
CA GLU A 423 -3.58 -6.56 2.57
C GLU A 423 -5.11 -6.39 2.71
N MET A 424 -5.59 -5.31 3.34
CA MET A 424 -7.02 -5.01 3.47
C MET A 424 -7.66 -4.58 2.15
N GLU A 425 -6.90 -4.02 1.23
CA GLU A 425 -7.35 -3.68 -0.13
C GLU A 425 -7.60 -4.94 -0.97
N GLN A 426 -6.83 -6.01 -0.75
CA GLN A 426 -7.05 -7.30 -1.43
C GLN A 426 -8.37 -7.96 -1.01
N LEU A 427 -8.66 -8.02 0.29
CA LEU A 427 -9.93 -8.54 0.78
C LEU A 427 -10.22 -7.98 2.17
N LEU A 428 -11.42 -7.42 2.30
CA LEU A 428 -12.07 -7.10 3.56
C LEU A 428 -13.58 -7.05 3.32
N TYR A 429 -14.29 -8.05 3.83
CA TYR A 429 -15.72 -8.28 3.60
C TYR A 429 -16.40 -8.75 4.89
N ARG A 430 -17.68 -8.41 5.05
CA ARG A 430 -18.49 -8.89 6.16
C ARG A 430 -19.79 -9.48 5.64
N ASN A 431 -20.15 -10.66 6.12
CA ASN A 431 -21.42 -11.28 5.74
C ASN A 431 -22.56 -10.99 6.73
N ARG A 432 -23.77 -11.42 6.35
CA ARG A 432 -24.99 -11.28 7.15
C ARG A 432 -25.01 -12.15 8.42
N GLN A 433 -24.12 -13.14 8.50
CA GLN A 433 -24.01 -14.12 9.58
C GLN A 433 -23.01 -13.68 10.66
N GLN A 434 -22.54 -12.42 10.63
CA GLN A 434 -21.56 -11.86 11.57
C GLN A 434 -20.14 -12.43 11.42
N HIS A 435 -19.77 -12.89 10.23
CA HIS A 435 -18.39 -13.23 9.90
C HIS A 435 -17.72 -12.07 9.15
N VAL A 436 -16.43 -11.87 9.42
CA VAL A 436 -15.56 -10.93 8.70
C VAL A 436 -14.45 -11.73 8.02
N TYR A 437 -14.28 -11.51 6.72
CA TYR A 437 -13.25 -12.11 5.91
C TYR A 437 -12.23 -11.06 5.50
N PHE A 438 -10.94 -11.37 5.62
CA PHE A 438 -9.89 -10.49 5.12
C PHE A 438 -8.66 -11.27 4.68
N PHE A 439 -7.88 -10.66 3.79
CA PHE A 439 -6.57 -11.18 3.42
C PHE A 439 -5.53 -10.66 4.41
N LEU A 440 -4.68 -11.55 4.92
CA LEU A 440 -3.58 -11.18 5.81
C LEU A 440 -2.43 -12.16 5.60
N GLU A 441 -1.22 -11.63 5.48
CA GLU A 441 -0.03 -12.40 5.12
C GLU A 441 -0.12 -13.10 3.77
N ASN A 442 -0.54 -14.36 3.79
CA ASN A 442 -0.68 -15.23 2.62
C ASN A 442 -1.91 -16.11 2.79
N GLY A 443 -2.98 -15.55 3.35
CA GLY A 443 -4.20 -16.30 3.59
C GLY A 443 -5.43 -15.44 3.73
N VAL A 444 -6.56 -16.08 3.45
CA VAL A 444 -7.88 -15.52 3.75
C VAL A 444 -8.31 -16.04 5.12
N TYR A 445 -8.60 -15.12 6.03
CA TYR A 445 -9.11 -15.44 7.36
C TYR A 445 -10.63 -15.31 7.41
N ASP A 446 -11.27 -16.14 8.22
CA ASP A 446 -12.66 -16.03 8.63
C ASP A 446 -12.68 -15.73 10.14
N VAL A 447 -13.21 -14.56 10.49
CA VAL A 447 -13.41 -14.12 11.88
C VAL A 447 -14.89 -14.15 12.22
N ASP A 448 -15.25 -15.08 13.10
CA ASP A 448 -16.58 -15.17 13.70
C ASP A 448 -16.69 -14.14 14.83
N LEU A 449 -17.50 -13.09 14.63
CA LEU A 449 -17.67 -12.03 15.61
C LEU A 449 -18.53 -12.47 16.82
N GLU A 450 -19.39 -13.48 16.67
CA GLU A 450 -20.24 -13.98 17.74
C GLU A 450 -19.41 -14.81 18.74
N ASN A 451 -18.61 -15.74 18.22
CA ASN A 451 -17.75 -16.61 19.02
C ASN A 451 -16.38 -16.02 19.33
N ARG A 452 -15.99 -14.93 18.64
CA ARG A 452 -14.66 -14.29 18.72
C ARG A 452 -13.54 -15.30 18.48
N SER A 453 -13.63 -15.97 17.35
CA SER A 453 -12.64 -16.94 16.89
C SER A 453 -12.26 -16.63 15.46
N ALA A 454 -11.02 -16.96 15.10
CA ALA A 454 -10.53 -16.84 13.73
C ALA A 454 -10.04 -18.20 13.23
N GLU A 455 -10.23 -18.46 11.95
CA GLU A 455 -9.57 -19.56 11.23
C GLU A 455 -9.04 -19.08 9.88
N GLN A 456 -7.94 -19.68 9.43
CA GLN A 456 -7.43 -19.44 8.07
C GLN A 456 -8.17 -20.37 7.10
N LEU A 457 -8.99 -19.81 6.21
CA LEU A 457 -9.76 -20.54 5.21
C LEU A 457 -8.92 -20.98 4.01
N VAL A 458 -8.02 -20.11 3.57
CA VAL A 458 -7.23 -20.31 2.34
C VAL A 458 -5.77 -19.96 2.63
N SER A 459 -4.86 -20.76 2.08
CA SER A 459 -3.42 -20.48 2.06
C SER A 459 -2.97 -20.25 0.63
N ILE A 460 -2.37 -19.08 0.39
CA ILE A 460 -1.92 -18.59 -0.90
C ILE A 460 -0.41 -18.77 -0.99
N ARG A 461 0.06 -19.45 -2.04
CA ARG A 461 1.49 -19.77 -2.22
C ARG A 461 2.14 -19.04 -3.37
N GLN A 462 1.33 -18.55 -4.31
CA GLN A 462 1.80 -17.91 -5.54
C GLN A 462 0.93 -16.71 -5.85
N ASP A 463 1.55 -15.71 -6.46
CA ASP A 463 0.86 -14.55 -7.02
C ASP A 463 -0.21 -15.01 -8.02
N ASP A 464 -1.29 -14.22 -8.14
CA ASP A 464 -2.44 -14.46 -9.02
C ASP A 464 -3.30 -15.69 -8.69
N SER A 465 -2.89 -16.52 -7.71
CA SER A 465 -3.64 -17.74 -7.34
C SER A 465 -4.96 -17.46 -6.61
N LEU A 466 -5.16 -16.25 -6.10
CA LEU A 466 -6.40 -15.73 -5.52
C LEU A 466 -6.90 -14.58 -6.38
N GLN A 467 -8.19 -14.60 -6.70
CA GLN A 467 -8.91 -13.48 -7.30
C GLN A 467 -10.14 -13.18 -6.43
N VAL A 468 -10.42 -11.89 -6.24
CA VAL A 468 -11.53 -11.39 -5.41
C VAL A 468 -12.45 -10.54 -6.29
N SER A 469 -13.76 -10.72 -6.18
CA SER A 469 -14.73 -9.88 -6.90
C SER A 469 -14.66 -8.43 -6.42
N GLU A 470 -15.08 -7.48 -7.26
CA GLU A 470 -15.01 -6.04 -6.95
C GLU A 470 -15.75 -5.66 -5.64
N ASN A 471 -16.89 -6.31 -5.36
CA ASN A 471 -17.66 -6.13 -4.13
C ASN A 471 -17.16 -6.99 -2.95
N HIS A 472 -16.06 -7.71 -3.12
CA HIS A 472 -15.44 -8.62 -2.15
C HIS A 472 -16.33 -9.79 -1.70
N GLU A 473 -17.46 -10.07 -2.36
CA GLU A 473 -18.39 -11.13 -1.97
C GLU A 473 -17.92 -12.52 -2.44
N ILE A 474 -17.20 -12.60 -3.56
CA ILE A 474 -16.76 -13.87 -4.16
C ILE A 474 -15.25 -13.93 -4.19
N ILE A 475 -14.70 -15.06 -3.74
CA ILE A 475 -13.29 -15.41 -3.94
C ILE A 475 -13.15 -16.64 -4.81
N VAL A 476 -12.13 -16.62 -5.67
CA VAL A 476 -11.76 -17.75 -6.53
C VAL A 476 -10.29 -18.03 -6.34
N TRP A 477 -9.93 -19.29 -6.09
CA TRP A 477 -8.52 -19.67 -5.95
C TRP A 477 -8.17 -21.02 -6.55
N GLN A 478 -6.90 -21.17 -6.88
CA GLN A 478 -6.29 -22.45 -7.29
C GLN A 478 -5.54 -23.07 -6.10
N GLU A 479 -5.49 -24.40 -6.04
CA GLU A 479 -4.72 -25.14 -5.05
C GLU A 479 -3.47 -25.78 -5.68
N GLY A 480 -2.43 -25.95 -4.87
CA GLY A 480 -1.18 -26.61 -5.27
C GLY A 480 -0.05 -25.63 -5.64
N ASP A 481 1.11 -26.19 -5.97
CA ASP A 481 2.33 -25.44 -6.25
C ASP A 481 2.53 -25.17 -7.76
N ASP A 482 1.60 -25.61 -8.62
CA ASP A 482 1.63 -25.32 -10.06
C ASP A 482 0.26 -24.86 -10.55
N ILE A 483 0.04 -23.55 -10.47
CA ILE A 483 -1.21 -22.92 -10.90
C ILE A 483 -1.41 -23.01 -12.43
N ASN A 484 -0.37 -23.29 -13.20
CA ASN A 484 -0.44 -23.39 -14.66
C ASN A 484 -0.92 -24.76 -15.13
N HIS A 485 -0.98 -25.75 -14.25
CA HIS A 485 -1.57 -27.06 -14.56
C HIS A 485 -2.69 -27.39 -13.59
N SER A 486 -3.33 -26.38 -13.02
CA SER A 486 -4.53 -26.59 -12.20
C SER A 486 -5.67 -27.15 -13.04
N ASN A 487 -6.36 -28.16 -12.50
CA ASN A 487 -7.55 -28.76 -13.10
C ASN A 487 -8.86 -28.27 -12.47
N GLN A 488 -8.78 -27.39 -11.48
CA GLN A 488 -9.96 -26.87 -10.80
C GLN A 488 -9.78 -25.43 -10.29
N LEU A 489 -10.88 -24.71 -10.18
CA LEU A 489 -11.01 -23.46 -9.45
C LEU A 489 -11.94 -23.68 -8.27
N ASN A 490 -11.46 -23.38 -7.07
CA ASN A 490 -12.32 -23.30 -5.90
C ASN A 490 -12.98 -21.93 -5.88
N VAL A 491 -14.28 -21.90 -5.63
CA VAL A 491 -15.08 -20.68 -5.56
C VAL A 491 -15.76 -20.66 -4.21
N ARG A 492 -15.74 -19.52 -3.52
CA ARG A 492 -16.52 -19.33 -2.30
C ARG A 492 -17.28 -18.03 -2.35
N ASN A 493 -18.59 -18.12 -2.13
CA ASN A 493 -19.42 -16.96 -1.84
C ASN A 493 -19.32 -16.69 -0.32
N LEU A 494 -18.71 -15.57 0.04
CA LEU A 494 -18.45 -15.18 1.44
C LEU A 494 -19.73 -14.73 2.16
N ASN A 495 -20.74 -14.24 1.43
CA ASN A 495 -22.04 -13.86 1.98
C ASN A 495 -22.85 -15.06 2.48
N THR A 496 -22.89 -16.13 1.68
CA THR A 496 -23.65 -17.35 1.98
C THR A 496 -22.83 -18.41 2.70
N GLY A 497 -21.50 -18.38 2.55
CA GLY A 497 -20.58 -19.44 2.99
C GLY A 497 -20.55 -20.64 2.05
N GLU A 498 -21.25 -20.59 0.91
CA GLU A 498 -21.30 -21.69 -0.06
C GLU A 498 -19.97 -21.81 -0.81
N GLN A 499 -19.50 -23.05 -0.96
CA GLN A 499 -18.29 -23.37 -1.71
C GLN A 499 -18.63 -24.27 -2.91
N THR A 500 -18.11 -23.88 -4.07
CA THR A 500 -18.27 -24.56 -5.35
C THR A 500 -16.90 -24.88 -5.94
N VAL A 501 -16.82 -25.90 -6.78
CA VAL A 501 -15.60 -26.22 -7.54
C VAL A 501 -15.94 -26.26 -9.02
N ILE A 502 -15.27 -25.42 -9.82
CA ILE A 502 -15.31 -25.47 -11.28
C ILE A 502 -14.17 -26.38 -11.74
N ARG A 503 -14.45 -27.38 -12.58
CA ARG A 503 -13.47 -28.39 -13.02
C ARG A 503 -13.22 -28.30 -14.52
N ALA A 504 -11.95 -28.39 -14.90
CA ALA A 504 -11.54 -28.60 -16.28
C ALA A 504 -11.84 -30.04 -16.73
N GLU A 505 -11.96 -30.28 -18.03
CA GLU A 505 -12.04 -31.65 -18.56
C GLU A 505 -10.68 -32.36 -18.52
N ASP A 506 -10.67 -33.68 -18.69
CA ASP A 506 -9.42 -34.46 -18.72
C ASP A 506 -8.49 -33.96 -19.86
N GLY A 507 -7.25 -33.61 -19.52
CA GLY A 507 -6.26 -33.05 -20.45
C GLY A 507 -6.35 -31.54 -20.66
N GLU A 508 -7.13 -30.85 -19.81
CA GLU A 508 -7.25 -29.40 -19.79
C GLU A 508 -6.77 -28.80 -18.46
N ALA A 509 -6.25 -27.59 -18.53
CA ALA A 509 -5.95 -26.75 -17.37
C ALA A 509 -6.88 -25.53 -17.36
N ILE A 510 -7.15 -25.03 -16.15
CA ILE A 510 -8.04 -23.90 -15.90
C ILE A 510 -7.35 -22.87 -15.01
N ARG A 511 -7.54 -21.57 -15.32
CA ARG A 511 -7.04 -20.46 -14.49
C ARG A 511 -8.06 -19.32 -14.40
N PRO A 512 -8.17 -18.64 -13.25
CA PRO A 512 -9.02 -17.46 -13.16
C PRO A 512 -8.39 -16.30 -13.94
N LEU A 513 -9.23 -15.44 -14.53
CA LEU A 513 -8.82 -14.26 -15.29
C LEU A 513 -9.36 -12.95 -14.68
N GLY A 514 -10.29 -13.05 -13.73
CA GLY A 514 -10.89 -11.91 -13.03
C GLY A 514 -12.39 -12.05 -12.90
N PHE A 515 -13.08 -10.92 -12.74
CA PHE A 515 -14.51 -10.86 -12.52
C PHE A 515 -15.18 -9.79 -13.40
N MET A 516 -16.45 -10.01 -13.72
CA MET A 516 -17.37 -9.00 -14.25
C MET A 516 -18.53 -8.88 -13.25
N GLY A 517 -18.46 -7.89 -12.35
CA GLY A 517 -19.32 -7.88 -11.17
C GLY A 517 -19.04 -9.08 -10.27
N GLU A 518 -20.02 -9.97 -10.10
CA GLU A 518 -19.88 -11.23 -9.35
C GLU A 518 -19.59 -12.45 -10.24
N ASP A 519 -19.65 -12.28 -11.57
CA ASP A 519 -19.43 -13.37 -12.52
C ASP A 519 -17.93 -13.62 -12.69
N ILE A 520 -17.54 -14.88 -12.54
CA ILE A 520 -16.16 -15.35 -12.61
C ILE A 520 -15.78 -15.54 -14.07
N ILE A 521 -14.67 -14.93 -14.48
CA ILE A 521 -14.08 -15.12 -15.80
C ILE A 521 -12.88 -16.04 -15.64
N TYR A 522 -12.84 -17.12 -16.41
CA TYR A 522 -11.72 -18.06 -16.40
C TYR A 522 -11.37 -18.56 -17.79
N GLY A 523 -10.10 -18.88 -17.96
CA GLY A 523 -9.58 -19.45 -19.20
C GLY A 523 -9.39 -20.95 -19.10
N VAL A 524 -9.57 -21.64 -20.22
CA VAL A 524 -9.29 -23.07 -20.34
C VAL A 524 -8.27 -23.30 -21.45
N ALA A 525 -7.15 -23.95 -21.09
CA ALA A 525 -6.09 -24.32 -21.99
C ALA A 525 -5.99 -25.84 -22.10
N ARG A 526 -5.49 -26.35 -23.23
CA ARG A 526 -5.13 -27.77 -23.33
C ARG A 526 -3.78 -27.96 -22.69
N GLU A 527 -3.63 -28.94 -21.80
CA GLU A 527 -2.34 -29.23 -21.15
C GLU A 527 -1.23 -29.46 -22.18
N SER A 528 -1.56 -30.11 -23.31
CA SER A 528 -0.60 -30.36 -24.40
C SER A 528 -0.11 -29.12 -25.14
N ASP A 529 -0.84 -28.00 -25.03
CA ASP A 529 -0.48 -26.73 -25.66
C ASP A 529 0.25 -25.79 -24.68
N ILE A 530 0.17 -26.05 -23.37
CA ILE A 530 0.92 -25.32 -22.34
C ILE A 530 2.38 -25.74 -22.42
N ARG A 531 3.26 -24.75 -22.48
CA ARG A 531 4.70 -24.99 -22.49
C ARG A 531 5.42 -23.92 -21.71
N THR A 532 6.40 -24.35 -20.93
CA THR A 532 7.45 -23.47 -20.46
C THR A 532 8.39 -23.26 -21.63
N GLU A 533 8.49 -22.03 -22.11
CA GLU A 533 9.47 -21.67 -23.12
C GLU A 533 10.88 -21.73 -22.51
N ASN A 534 11.93 -21.83 -23.31
CA ASN A 534 13.31 -21.88 -22.78
C ASN A 534 13.66 -20.60 -21.98
N SER A 535 12.93 -19.52 -22.25
CA SER A 535 12.92 -18.27 -21.49
C SER A 535 12.25 -18.36 -20.10
N GLY A 536 11.82 -19.55 -19.64
CA GLY A 536 11.13 -19.71 -18.35
C GLY A 536 9.69 -19.15 -18.33
N GLN A 537 9.32 -18.34 -19.33
CA GLN A 537 7.98 -17.83 -19.50
C GLN A 537 7.02 -18.98 -19.82
N ILE A 538 5.86 -18.95 -19.18
CA ILE A 538 4.81 -19.93 -19.43
C ILE A 538 3.93 -19.40 -20.56
N PHE A 539 4.01 -20.08 -21.70
CA PHE A 539 3.07 -19.86 -22.79
C PHE A 539 1.80 -20.66 -22.48
N TYR A 540 0.73 -19.93 -22.14
CA TYR A 540 -0.56 -20.48 -21.71
C TYR A 540 -1.67 -20.11 -22.72
N PRO A 541 -1.74 -20.77 -23.89
CA PRO A 541 -2.74 -20.47 -24.91
C PRO A 541 -4.10 -21.08 -24.52
N MET A 542 -5.05 -20.24 -24.17
CA MET A 542 -6.40 -20.65 -23.79
C MET A 542 -7.25 -20.82 -25.05
N TYR A 543 -7.77 -22.02 -25.29
CA TYR A 543 -8.61 -22.25 -26.48
C TYR A 543 -10.04 -21.74 -26.29
N LYS A 544 -10.45 -21.52 -25.04
CA LYS A 544 -11.71 -20.85 -24.67
C LYS A 544 -11.59 -20.03 -23.39
N VAL A 545 -12.45 -19.02 -23.29
CA VAL A 545 -12.71 -18.24 -22.07
C VAL A 545 -14.17 -18.47 -21.68
N CYS A 546 -14.43 -18.69 -20.40
CA CYS A 546 -15.75 -18.97 -19.85
C CYS A 546 -16.12 -17.92 -18.81
N ILE A 547 -17.41 -17.66 -18.68
CA ILE A 547 -18.01 -16.79 -17.66
C ILE A 547 -19.00 -17.63 -16.88
N SER A 548 -18.84 -17.72 -15.57
CA SER A 548 -19.73 -18.49 -14.69
C SER A 548 -20.16 -17.69 -13.47
N ASN A 549 -21.34 -18.00 -12.92
CA ASN A 549 -21.73 -17.48 -11.61
C ASN A 549 -20.98 -18.19 -10.47
N SER A 550 -21.20 -17.75 -9.24
CA SER A 550 -20.60 -18.33 -8.02
C SER A 550 -21.06 -19.77 -7.70
N SER A 551 -22.20 -20.20 -8.25
CA SER A 551 -22.68 -21.60 -8.20
C SER A 551 -22.02 -22.51 -9.23
N GLY A 552 -21.13 -21.98 -10.08
CA GLY A 552 -20.42 -22.73 -11.12
C GLY A 552 -21.24 -22.97 -12.39
N ASP A 553 -22.42 -22.36 -12.51
CA ASP A 553 -23.21 -22.43 -13.75
C ASP A 553 -22.52 -21.59 -14.82
N ASN A 554 -22.31 -22.20 -15.98
CA ASN A 554 -21.70 -21.54 -17.12
C ASN A 554 -22.72 -20.61 -17.81
N LEU A 555 -22.44 -19.31 -17.78
CA LEU A 555 -23.27 -18.27 -18.38
C LEU A 555 -22.90 -18.04 -19.84
N LYS A 556 -21.61 -18.13 -20.17
CA LYS A 556 -21.10 -17.89 -21.52
C LYS A 556 -19.76 -18.56 -21.76
N GLU A 557 -19.61 -19.13 -22.95
CA GLU A 557 -18.33 -19.59 -23.48
C GLU A 557 -17.96 -18.79 -24.73
N TYR A 558 -16.69 -18.42 -24.82
CA TYR A 558 -16.08 -17.84 -26.01
C TYR A 558 -14.90 -18.71 -26.43
N GLY A 559 -14.96 -19.22 -27.66
CA GLY A 559 -13.86 -19.96 -28.29
C GLY A 559 -14.09 -20.01 -29.79
N GLN A 560 -12.99 -20.04 -30.56
CA GLN A 560 -13.04 -20.15 -32.02
C GLN A 560 -12.00 -21.17 -32.49
N ASP A 561 -12.39 -22.07 -33.39
CA ASP A 561 -11.50 -23.12 -33.89
C ASP A 561 -10.23 -22.53 -34.51
N GLY A 562 -9.07 -22.96 -34.00
CA GLY A 562 -7.75 -22.53 -34.46
C GLY A 562 -7.28 -21.18 -33.90
N ILE A 563 -8.07 -20.52 -33.05
CA ILE A 563 -7.73 -19.27 -32.38
C ILE A 563 -7.63 -19.51 -30.87
N TYR A 564 -6.65 -18.88 -30.24
CA TYR A 564 -6.37 -18.99 -28.81
C TYR A 564 -6.27 -17.59 -28.21
N ILE A 565 -6.61 -17.49 -26.93
CA ILE A 565 -6.53 -16.29 -26.11
C ILE A 565 -5.28 -16.41 -25.24
N VAL A 566 -4.44 -15.39 -25.23
CA VAL A 566 -3.22 -15.34 -24.40
C VAL A 566 -3.32 -14.36 -23.25
N ASP A 567 -4.19 -13.36 -23.39
CA ASP A 567 -4.40 -12.32 -22.39
C ASP A 567 -5.85 -11.84 -22.38
N CYS A 568 -6.29 -11.32 -21.24
CA CYS A 568 -7.66 -10.89 -20.98
C CYS A 568 -7.63 -9.65 -20.09
N ALA A 569 -8.06 -8.51 -20.63
CA ALA A 569 -8.19 -7.26 -19.88
C ALA A 569 -9.68 -6.97 -19.62
N ILE A 570 -10.02 -6.66 -18.38
CA ILE A 570 -11.40 -6.38 -17.96
C ILE A 570 -11.47 -4.92 -17.52
N GLU A 571 -12.28 -4.12 -18.22
CA GLU A 571 -12.43 -2.69 -17.97
C GLU A 571 -13.91 -2.32 -17.96
N GLY A 572 -14.44 -2.02 -16.77
CA GLY A 572 -15.85 -1.71 -16.58
C GLY A 572 -16.73 -2.84 -17.09
N ASN A 573 -17.53 -2.58 -18.13
CA ASN A 573 -18.43 -3.56 -18.74
C ASN A 573 -17.86 -4.28 -19.97
N GLN A 574 -16.55 -4.14 -20.25
CA GLN A 574 -15.89 -4.71 -21.43
C GLN A 574 -14.79 -5.69 -21.02
N ILE A 575 -14.78 -6.85 -21.68
CA ILE A 575 -13.67 -7.81 -21.63
C ILE A 575 -12.97 -7.76 -22.99
N THR A 576 -11.70 -7.38 -23.02
CA THR A 576 -10.86 -7.40 -24.21
C THR A 576 -9.98 -8.65 -24.20
N LEU A 577 -10.03 -9.42 -25.29
CA LEU A 577 -9.30 -10.68 -25.43
C LEU A 577 -8.19 -10.53 -26.47
N SER A 578 -6.94 -10.70 -26.05
CA SER A 578 -5.76 -10.72 -26.93
C SER A 578 -5.62 -12.09 -27.57
N ARG A 579 -5.58 -12.14 -28.90
CA ARG A 579 -5.75 -13.39 -29.67
C ARG A 579 -4.58 -13.75 -30.56
N ILE A 580 -4.35 -15.04 -30.69
CA ILE A 580 -3.39 -15.65 -31.62
C ILE A 580 -4.06 -16.75 -32.44
N GLN A 581 -3.60 -16.95 -33.68
CA GLN A 581 -4.04 -18.02 -34.56
C GLN A 581 -2.94 -19.07 -34.75
N ARG A 582 -3.30 -20.36 -34.63
CA ARG A 582 -2.39 -21.47 -34.89
C ARG A 582 -2.33 -21.78 -36.39
N SER A 583 -1.14 -21.71 -36.96
CA SER A 583 -0.84 -22.03 -38.36
C SER A 583 -0.71 -23.55 -38.60
N GLU A 584 -0.80 -23.99 -39.86
CA GLU A 584 -0.71 -25.42 -40.24
C GLU A 584 0.63 -26.09 -39.86
N ASN A 585 1.70 -25.30 -39.76
CA ASN A 585 3.03 -25.73 -39.30
C ASN A 585 3.16 -25.78 -37.76
N GLY A 586 2.11 -25.42 -37.02
CA GLY A 586 2.10 -25.38 -35.56
C GLY A 586 2.58 -24.08 -34.91
N SER A 587 2.98 -23.06 -35.68
CA SER A 587 3.35 -21.74 -35.12
C SER A 587 2.12 -20.89 -34.79
N TYR A 588 2.27 -19.94 -33.86
CA TYR A 588 1.21 -18.99 -33.50
C TYR A 588 1.50 -17.62 -34.10
N GLN A 589 0.45 -16.90 -34.51
CA GLN A 589 0.54 -15.53 -35.02
C GLN A 589 -0.51 -14.64 -34.36
N GLU A 590 -0.12 -13.46 -33.89
CA GLU A 590 -1.06 -12.46 -33.37
C GLU A 590 -2.10 -12.05 -34.42
N ILE A 591 -3.35 -11.94 -33.96
CA ILE A 591 -4.47 -11.44 -34.74
C ILE A 591 -5.17 -10.32 -33.96
N LEU A 592 -6.13 -9.64 -34.58
CA LEU A 592 -6.88 -8.56 -33.92
C LEU A 592 -7.55 -9.05 -32.64
N ASP A 593 -7.59 -8.21 -31.61
CA ASP A 593 -8.31 -8.49 -30.37
C ASP A 593 -9.82 -8.68 -30.61
N ASP A 594 -10.49 -9.34 -29.67
CA ASP A 594 -11.97 -9.38 -29.61
C ASP A 594 -12.49 -8.75 -28.33
N GLN A 595 -13.79 -8.45 -28.31
CA GLN A 595 -14.44 -7.84 -27.16
C GLN A 595 -15.73 -8.57 -26.77
N ILE A 596 -15.92 -8.77 -25.47
CA ILE A 596 -17.18 -9.21 -24.88
C ILE A 596 -17.75 -8.02 -24.09
N MET A 597 -18.88 -7.49 -24.53
CA MET A 597 -19.58 -6.40 -23.86
C MET A 597 -20.68 -6.94 -22.94
N ASN A 598 -20.74 -6.40 -21.72
CA ASN A 598 -21.86 -6.55 -20.81
C ASN A 598 -22.84 -5.38 -21.01
N ASN A 599 -24.09 -5.70 -21.37
CA ASN A 599 -25.14 -4.74 -21.70
C ASN A 599 -26.15 -4.55 -20.54
N VAL A 600 -25.76 -4.81 -19.30
CA VAL A 600 -26.60 -4.49 -18.14
C VAL A 600 -26.72 -2.97 -18.03
N GLU A 601 -27.95 -2.46 -18.13
CA GLU A 601 -28.24 -1.05 -17.90
C GLU A 601 -28.09 -0.73 -16.41
N GLU A 602 -27.39 0.35 -16.07
CA GLU A 602 -27.35 0.86 -14.70
C GLU A 602 -28.76 1.16 -14.20
N GLU A 603 -29.11 0.68 -12.99
CA GLU A 603 -30.41 0.98 -12.42
C GLU A 603 -30.56 2.50 -12.15
N PRO A 604 -31.63 3.14 -12.64
CA PRO A 604 -31.87 4.55 -12.41
C PRO A 604 -32.33 4.82 -10.96
N GLY A 605 -31.71 5.80 -10.28
CA GLY A 605 -32.20 6.34 -9.00
C GLY A 605 -31.36 6.04 -7.75
N GLN A 606 -30.09 5.64 -7.89
CA GLN A 606 -29.12 5.47 -6.80
C GLN A 606 -28.41 6.79 -6.45
N ASN A 607 -27.82 6.87 -5.25
CA ASN A 607 -26.87 7.94 -4.94
C ASN A 607 -25.57 7.71 -5.74
N LYS A 608 -25.00 8.75 -6.34
CA LYS A 608 -23.83 8.61 -7.25
C LYS A 608 -22.79 9.68 -7.00
N VAL A 609 -21.51 9.31 -7.06
CA VAL A 609 -20.42 10.29 -7.17
C VAL A 609 -20.50 10.92 -8.55
N VAL A 610 -20.44 12.24 -8.59
CA VAL A 610 -20.44 13.03 -9.83
C VAL A 610 -19.45 14.18 -9.71
N THR A 611 -19.01 14.68 -10.85
CA THR A 611 -18.08 15.81 -10.92
C THR A 611 -18.75 17.02 -11.60
N ALA A 612 -18.27 18.20 -11.26
CA ALA A 612 -18.65 19.46 -11.90
C ALA A 612 -17.41 20.31 -12.15
N ASP A 613 -17.27 20.86 -13.34
CA ASP A 613 -16.19 21.81 -13.65
C ASP A 613 -16.60 23.22 -13.19
N ILE A 614 -15.84 23.79 -12.26
CA ILE A 614 -16.07 25.13 -11.68
C ILE A 614 -14.90 26.03 -12.03
N ASP A 615 -15.14 27.24 -12.56
CA ASP A 615 -14.09 28.14 -13.08
C ASP A 615 -12.86 28.33 -12.18
N ILE A 616 -13.04 28.42 -10.85
CA ILE A 616 -11.95 28.63 -9.88
C ILE A 616 -11.41 27.33 -9.31
N TYR A 617 -12.29 26.35 -9.04
CA TYR A 617 -11.94 25.10 -8.36
C TYR A 617 -11.62 23.95 -9.33
N GLU A 618 -11.81 24.19 -10.62
CA GLU A 618 -11.78 23.18 -11.69
C GLU A 618 -12.70 22.01 -11.35
N ARG A 619 -12.25 20.77 -11.49
CA ARG A 619 -13.08 19.62 -11.16
C ARG A 619 -13.40 19.57 -9.68
N TYR A 620 -14.69 19.57 -9.40
CA TYR A 620 -15.26 19.54 -8.07
C TYR A 620 -16.10 18.27 -7.88
N VAL A 621 -15.72 17.44 -6.90
CA VAL A 621 -16.35 16.16 -6.61
C VAL A 621 -17.54 16.34 -5.67
N GLN A 622 -18.63 15.64 -5.97
CA GLN A 622 -19.91 15.73 -5.24
C GLN A 622 -20.60 14.37 -5.21
N ILE A 623 -21.41 14.12 -4.18
CA ILE A 623 -22.36 13.00 -4.19
C ILE A 623 -23.73 13.55 -4.57
N GLN A 624 -24.25 13.11 -5.72
CA GLN A 624 -25.63 13.31 -6.12
C GLN A 624 -26.52 12.39 -5.29
N THR A 625 -27.33 12.99 -4.43
CA THR A 625 -28.30 12.25 -3.61
C THR A 625 -29.57 11.95 -4.39
N LYS A 626 -30.23 10.85 -4.05
CA LYS A 626 -31.51 10.41 -4.64
C LYS A 626 -32.65 11.41 -4.42
N THR A 627 -32.61 12.15 -3.30
CA THR A 627 -33.64 13.11 -2.90
C THR A 627 -33.03 14.44 -2.52
N THR A 628 -33.73 15.55 -2.76
CA THR A 628 -33.28 16.87 -2.33
C THR A 628 -33.08 16.96 -0.81
N ILE A 629 -31.95 17.53 -0.41
CA ILE A 629 -31.58 17.80 0.97
C ILE A 629 -32.28 19.08 1.44
N ASP A 630 -33.05 19.00 2.54
CA ASP A 630 -33.56 20.21 3.20
C ASP A 630 -32.47 20.83 4.08
N THR A 631 -31.66 21.68 3.44
CA THR A 631 -30.50 22.34 4.05
C THR A 631 -30.86 23.27 5.22
N LYS A 632 -32.13 23.65 5.39
CA LYS A 632 -32.58 24.52 6.49
C LYS A 632 -32.82 23.77 7.79
N THR A 633 -33.11 22.47 7.71
CA THR A 633 -33.51 21.65 8.87
C THR A 633 -32.53 20.53 9.18
N ILE A 634 -31.50 20.35 8.35
CA ILE A 634 -30.49 19.32 8.53
C ILE A 634 -29.81 19.45 9.90
N LYS A 635 -29.55 18.29 10.51
CA LYS A 635 -28.86 18.19 11.80
C LYS A 635 -27.58 17.38 11.64
N VAL A 636 -26.51 17.87 12.24
CA VAL A 636 -25.24 17.15 12.35
C VAL A 636 -25.18 16.44 13.70
N LEU A 637 -24.94 15.14 13.69
CA LEU A 637 -24.79 14.30 14.88
C LEU A 637 -23.38 13.72 14.96
N ASN A 638 -22.92 13.49 16.19
CA ASN A 638 -21.72 12.71 16.49
C ASN A 638 -22.12 11.61 17.49
N PRO A 639 -21.81 10.34 17.25
CA PRO A 639 -22.10 9.27 18.18
C PRO A 639 -21.21 9.28 19.41
N LYS A 640 -21.61 8.51 20.42
CA LYS A 640 -20.77 8.19 21.58
C LYS A 640 -20.33 6.73 21.54
N GLU A 641 -19.20 6.43 22.16
CA GLU A 641 -18.69 5.07 22.29
C GLU A 641 -19.39 4.32 23.41
N VAL A 642 -19.82 3.09 23.14
CA VAL A 642 -20.29 2.14 24.15
C VAL A 642 -19.11 1.63 24.97
N VAL A 643 -19.22 1.77 26.29
CA VAL A 643 -18.25 1.24 27.25
C VAL A 643 -18.64 -0.18 27.59
N PHE A 644 -17.69 -1.10 27.47
CA PHE A 644 -17.84 -2.48 27.90
C PHE A 644 -16.74 -2.87 28.90
N GLU A 645 -17.07 -3.77 29.81
CA GLU A 645 -16.15 -4.35 30.79
C GLU A 645 -15.72 -5.75 30.32
N GLY A 646 -14.71 -5.83 29.45
CA GLY A 646 -14.19 -7.09 28.90
C GLY A 646 -13.12 -6.83 27.83
N GLY A 647 -12.38 -7.85 27.40
CA GLY A 647 -11.48 -7.73 26.24
C GLY A 647 -12.23 -8.03 24.93
N ARG A 648 -11.96 -7.25 23.89
CA ARG A 648 -12.41 -7.51 22.50
C ARG A 648 -11.25 -7.85 21.57
N GLU A 649 -10.07 -8.02 22.14
CA GLU A 649 -8.87 -8.40 21.42
C GLU A 649 -8.95 -9.86 20.92
N LEU A 650 -8.59 -10.07 19.66
CA LEU A 650 -8.49 -11.37 19.02
C LEU A 650 -7.11 -11.49 18.37
N THR A 651 -6.29 -12.41 18.86
CA THR A 651 -4.97 -12.69 18.29
C THR A 651 -5.07 -13.70 17.15
N LEU A 652 -4.30 -13.48 16.08
CA LEU A 652 -4.19 -14.41 14.95
C LEU A 652 -2.85 -15.14 15.02
N ASP A 653 -2.87 -16.45 14.82
CA ASP A 653 -1.66 -17.26 14.62
C ASP A 653 -1.24 -17.21 13.14
N ALA A 654 -0.87 -16.02 12.66
CA ALA A 654 -0.43 -15.86 11.28
C ALA A 654 1.01 -16.37 11.11
N VAL A 655 1.17 -17.51 10.41
CA VAL A 655 2.48 -18.05 10.03
C VAL A 655 2.50 -18.22 8.52
N SER A 656 3.38 -17.48 7.85
CA SER A 656 3.67 -17.67 6.43
C SER A 656 5.01 -18.34 6.24
N GLU A 657 5.05 -19.41 5.46
CA GLU A 657 6.29 -20.04 4.97
C GLU A 657 6.70 -19.55 3.57
N VAL A 658 5.88 -18.68 2.95
CA VAL A 658 6.10 -18.17 1.61
C VAL A 658 6.90 -16.87 1.69
N SER A 659 8.00 -16.80 0.93
CA SER A 659 8.82 -15.59 0.80
C SER A 659 7.97 -14.44 0.26
N ARG A 660 8.16 -13.24 0.82
CA ARG A 660 7.45 -12.02 0.38
C ARG A 660 8.42 -10.93 -0.03
N TYR A 661 8.01 -10.16 -1.02
CA TYR A 661 8.71 -9.03 -1.61
C TYR A 661 7.79 -7.82 -1.59
N TYR A 662 8.16 -6.82 -0.82
CA TYR A 662 7.41 -5.59 -0.59
C TYR A 662 7.98 -4.50 -1.48
N VAL A 663 7.13 -3.93 -2.32
CA VAL A 663 7.48 -2.81 -3.19
C VAL A 663 7.14 -1.52 -2.45
N TYR A 664 8.16 -0.71 -2.19
CA TYR A 664 8.04 0.58 -1.54
C TYR A 664 8.28 1.71 -2.54
N ASN A 665 7.38 2.70 -2.58
CA ASN A 665 7.63 3.98 -3.21
C ASN A 665 7.76 5.08 -2.15
N ALA A 666 7.61 6.35 -2.53
CA ALA A 666 7.69 7.45 -1.57
C ALA A 666 6.51 7.51 -0.58
N TYR A 667 5.37 6.92 -0.92
CA TYR A 667 4.12 6.95 -0.16
C TYR A 667 3.91 5.71 0.73
N GLY A 668 4.86 4.76 0.74
CA GLY A 668 4.77 3.52 1.51
C GLY A 668 4.81 2.28 0.61
N VAL A 669 4.05 1.26 0.99
CA VAL A 669 3.92 -0.02 0.24
C VAL A 669 2.96 0.20 -0.92
N GLN A 670 3.37 -0.26 -2.10
CA GLN A 670 2.61 -0.14 -3.34
C GLN A 670 2.12 -1.51 -3.86
N GLY A 671 2.75 -2.59 -3.41
CA GLY A 671 2.38 -3.96 -3.74
C GLY A 671 3.22 -4.98 -2.95
N ILE A 672 2.66 -6.17 -2.72
CA ILE A 672 3.34 -7.29 -2.05
C ILE A 672 3.23 -8.55 -2.90
N TYR A 673 4.37 -9.19 -3.18
CA TYR A 673 4.47 -10.33 -4.09
C TYR A 673 5.23 -11.50 -3.48
N SER A 674 4.93 -12.70 -3.97
CA SER A 674 5.73 -13.90 -3.75
C SER A 674 6.83 -14.07 -4.80
N ALA A 675 6.68 -13.52 -6.01
CA ALA A 675 7.68 -13.57 -7.06
C ALA A 675 8.56 -12.29 -7.11
N PRO A 676 9.90 -12.40 -6.99
CA PRO A 676 10.77 -11.23 -6.99
C PRO A 676 10.78 -10.47 -8.33
N GLY A 677 10.69 -11.17 -9.46
CA GLY A 677 10.62 -10.54 -10.79
C GLY A 677 9.41 -9.60 -10.95
N LYS A 678 8.25 -9.97 -10.41
CA LYS A 678 7.04 -9.11 -10.41
C LYS A 678 7.26 -7.86 -9.56
N ALA A 679 7.75 -8.03 -8.33
CA ALA A 679 8.07 -6.91 -7.45
C ALA A 679 9.10 -5.96 -8.05
N VAL A 680 10.16 -6.47 -8.69
CA VAL A 680 11.19 -5.64 -9.35
C VAL A 680 10.63 -4.89 -10.54
N LYS A 681 9.75 -5.51 -11.33
CA LYS A 681 9.10 -4.85 -12.46
C LYS A 681 8.23 -3.68 -12.00
N GLU A 682 7.40 -3.90 -11.00
CA GLU A 682 6.56 -2.85 -10.45
C GLU A 682 7.41 -1.72 -9.83
N ALA A 683 8.40 -2.05 -9.01
CA ALA A 683 9.32 -1.07 -8.42
C ALA A 683 10.10 -0.28 -9.50
N TYR A 684 10.39 -0.89 -10.64
CA TYR A 684 11.06 -0.22 -11.75
C TYR A 684 10.17 0.87 -12.37
N ASP A 685 8.89 0.56 -12.55
CA ASP A 685 7.89 1.47 -13.15
C ASP A 685 7.47 2.57 -12.17
N SER A 686 7.36 2.25 -10.88
CA SER A 686 7.03 3.21 -9.81
C SER A 686 8.23 3.94 -9.21
N SER A 687 9.44 3.72 -9.75
CA SER A 687 10.68 4.30 -9.23
C SER A 687 11.00 3.96 -7.76
N GLY A 688 10.52 2.81 -7.29
CA GLY A 688 10.60 2.36 -5.91
C GLY A 688 11.81 1.49 -5.54
N VAL A 689 11.63 0.76 -4.44
CA VAL A 689 12.57 -0.14 -3.76
C VAL A 689 11.85 -1.46 -3.48
N VAL A 690 12.50 -2.60 -3.71
CA VAL A 690 12.00 -3.91 -3.28
C VAL A 690 12.75 -4.32 -2.03
N ALA A 691 12.04 -4.73 -0.97
CA ALA A 691 12.61 -5.39 0.20
C ALA A 691 11.96 -6.76 0.42
N ASN A 692 12.69 -7.70 1.01
CA ASN A 692 12.11 -8.98 1.44
C ASN A 692 11.42 -8.86 2.81
N ASP A 693 10.84 -9.96 3.27
CA ASP A 693 10.23 -10.19 4.59
C ASP A 693 11.11 -9.89 5.81
N ARG A 694 12.41 -9.71 5.60
CA ARG A 694 13.38 -9.30 6.63
C ARG A 694 13.82 -7.85 6.47
N GLY A 695 13.12 -7.08 5.66
CA GLY A 695 13.48 -5.69 5.40
C GLY A 695 14.82 -5.52 4.67
N ILE A 696 15.41 -6.58 4.10
CA ILE A 696 16.65 -6.46 3.32
C ILE A 696 16.29 -5.98 1.91
N THR A 697 16.99 -4.96 1.42
CA THR A 697 16.79 -4.44 0.07
C THR A 697 17.22 -5.47 -0.98
N VAL A 698 16.27 -5.88 -1.82
CA VAL A 698 16.43 -6.83 -2.93
C VAL A 698 16.80 -6.10 -4.22
N TRP A 699 16.22 -4.92 -4.42
CA TRP A 699 16.42 -4.09 -5.60
C TRP A 699 16.05 -2.63 -5.29
N LEU A 700 16.68 -1.65 -5.95
CA LEU A 700 16.25 -0.25 -5.85
C LEU A 700 16.57 0.55 -7.12
N LYS A 701 15.72 1.52 -7.45
CA LYS A 701 15.92 2.40 -8.61
C LYS A 701 16.94 3.50 -8.32
N GLY A 702 17.93 3.63 -9.21
CA GLY A 702 18.72 4.88 -9.33
C GLY A 702 20.07 4.92 -8.59
N ASN A 703 20.58 3.80 -8.07
CA ASN A 703 21.90 3.72 -7.42
C ASN A 703 23.03 3.20 -8.32
N ARG A 704 22.79 3.04 -9.61
CA ARG A 704 23.76 2.44 -10.53
C ARG A 704 24.87 3.43 -10.88
N VAL A 705 26.13 3.02 -10.74
CA VAL A 705 27.28 3.80 -11.20
C VAL A 705 27.30 3.87 -12.73
N SER A 706 28.11 4.75 -13.33
CA SER A 706 28.14 4.89 -14.80
C SER A 706 28.78 3.70 -15.53
N ARG A 707 29.57 2.88 -14.82
CA ARG A 707 30.18 1.64 -15.32
C ARG A 707 30.57 0.70 -14.18
N ASN A 708 30.36 -0.59 -14.38
CA ASN A 708 30.98 -1.63 -13.55
C ASN A 708 31.36 -2.85 -14.40
N GLN A 709 32.34 -3.66 -13.96
CA GLN A 709 32.67 -4.93 -14.58
C GLN A 709 33.29 -5.91 -13.57
N ILE A 710 32.75 -7.12 -13.52
CA ILE A 710 33.22 -8.23 -12.71
C ILE A 710 34.43 -8.87 -13.40
N MET A 711 35.62 -8.36 -13.08
CA MET A 711 36.89 -8.81 -13.68
C MET A 711 37.29 -10.26 -13.32
N ALA A 712 36.65 -10.83 -12.30
CA ALA A 712 36.91 -12.21 -11.86
C ALA A 712 36.37 -13.26 -12.85
N ILE A 713 35.33 -12.92 -13.62
CA ILE A 713 34.74 -13.79 -14.63
C ILE A 713 35.45 -13.52 -15.97
N LYS A 714 35.95 -14.58 -16.59
CA LYS A 714 36.73 -14.55 -17.84
C LYS A 714 36.02 -15.32 -18.94
N GLU A 715 36.53 -15.24 -20.16
CA GLU A 715 36.07 -16.13 -21.22
C GLU A 715 36.26 -17.61 -20.84
N GLU A 716 35.21 -18.40 -21.05
CA GLU A 716 35.20 -19.86 -20.88
C GLU A 716 34.32 -20.42 -22.00
N SER A 717 34.64 -21.60 -22.52
CA SER A 717 33.93 -22.21 -23.65
C SER A 717 33.18 -23.46 -23.22
N VAL A 718 32.12 -23.80 -23.94
CA VAL A 718 31.49 -25.12 -23.84
C VAL A 718 32.50 -26.24 -24.12
N THR A 719 32.26 -27.41 -23.55
CA THR A 719 33.05 -28.63 -23.79
C THR A 719 32.10 -29.79 -24.09
N ASP A 720 32.63 -30.93 -24.55
CA ASP A 720 31.83 -32.15 -24.79
C ASP A 720 31.01 -32.61 -23.56
N GLN A 721 31.41 -32.16 -22.37
CA GLN A 721 30.77 -32.48 -21.08
C GLN A 721 30.02 -31.30 -20.45
N LYS A 722 30.09 -30.09 -21.02
CA LYS A 722 29.48 -28.89 -20.41
C LYS A 722 28.84 -28.02 -21.49
N ASN A 723 27.51 -27.92 -21.45
CA ASN A 723 26.78 -26.92 -22.23
C ASN A 723 26.95 -25.52 -21.64
N SER A 724 26.43 -24.50 -22.32
CA SER A 724 26.58 -23.11 -21.90
C SER A 724 25.99 -22.82 -20.52
N LEU A 725 24.81 -23.38 -20.21
CA LEU A 725 24.19 -23.26 -18.88
C LEU A 725 25.10 -23.79 -17.76
N THR A 726 25.71 -24.97 -17.95
CA THR A 726 26.68 -25.55 -17.00
C THR A 726 27.87 -24.62 -16.80
N VAL A 727 28.44 -24.07 -17.89
CA VAL A 727 29.59 -23.15 -17.81
C VAL A 727 29.21 -21.87 -17.05
N CYS A 728 28.04 -21.32 -17.29
CA CYS A 728 27.54 -20.14 -16.61
C CYS A 728 27.32 -20.40 -15.10
N LEU A 729 26.63 -21.48 -14.73
CA LEU A 729 26.38 -21.85 -13.33
C LEU A 729 27.70 -22.12 -12.57
N ASP A 730 28.62 -22.86 -13.18
CA ASP A 730 29.93 -23.12 -12.58
C ASP A 730 30.72 -21.82 -12.37
N ASN A 731 30.60 -20.83 -13.28
CA ASN A 731 31.22 -19.51 -13.10
C ASN A 731 30.59 -18.70 -11.97
N ILE A 732 29.26 -18.74 -11.83
CA ILE A 732 28.54 -18.09 -10.72
C ILE A 732 29.01 -18.68 -9.39
N LEU A 733 28.99 -20.01 -9.27
CA LEU A 733 29.42 -20.69 -8.04
C LEU A 733 30.90 -20.40 -7.75
N ARG A 734 31.76 -20.43 -8.76
CA ARG A 734 33.20 -20.12 -8.60
C ARG A 734 33.43 -18.68 -8.17
N HIS A 735 32.67 -17.73 -8.69
CA HIS A 735 32.70 -16.32 -8.26
C HIS A 735 32.26 -16.17 -6.80
N ALA A 736 31.29 -16.98 -6.36
CA ALA A 736 30.89 -17.09 -4.97
C ALA A 736 31.87 -17.93 -4.08
N GLY A 737 33.00 -18.39 -4.63
CA GLY A 737 34.00 -19.18 -3.90
C GLY A 737 33.67 -20.67 -3.76
N ILE A 738 32.65 -21.16 -4.46
CA ILE A 738 32.18 -22.55 -4.44
C ILE A 738 32.69 -23.29 -5.68
N THR A 739 33.30 -24.47 -5.50
CA THR A 739 33.75 -25.29 -6.63
C THR A 739 32.81 -26.46 -6.84
N ARG A 740 32.00 -26.39 -7.90
CA ARG A 740 31.11 -27.47 -8.32
C ARG A 740 31.13 -27.68 -9.83
N ASN A 741 30.68 -28.87 -10.22
CA ASN A 741 30.37 -29.21 -11.61
C ASN A 741 28.88 -29.49 -11.67
N THR A 742 28.14 -28.56 -12.27
CA THR A 742 26.67 -28.55 -12.28
C THR A 742 26.04 -29.42 -13.35
N GLU A 743 26.84 -30.02 -14.26
CA GLU A 743 26.32 -30.90 -15.33
C GLU A 743 25.51 -32.07 -14.78
N TYR A 744 26.02 -32.72 -13.72
CA TYR A 744 25.32 -33.85 -13.11
C TYR A 744 23.95 -33.44 -12.55
N ASP A 745 23.87 -32.29 -11.89
CA ASP A 745 22.63 -31.77 -11.31
C ASP A 745 21.60 -31.42 -12.41
N LEU A 746 22.04 -30.75 -13.47
CA LEU A 746 21.21 -30.47 -14.65
C LEU A 746 20.73 -31.75 -15.34
N ALA A 747 21.60 -32.77 -15.46
CA ALA A 747 21.26 -34.07 -16.04
C ALA A 747 20.23 -34.85 -15.20
N GLN A 748 20.13 -34.54 -13.89
CA GLN A 748 19.07 -35.04 -13.00
C GLN A 748 17.76 -34.25 -13.10
N GLY A 749 17.71 -33.20 -13.93
CA GLY A 749 16.52 -32.36 -14.12
C GLY A 749 16.38 -31.23 -13.11
N LYS A 750 17.42 -30.90 -12.32
CA LYS A 750 17.37 -29.74 -11.43
C LYS A 750 17.38 -28.44 -12.25
N THR A 751 16.65 -27.44 -11.78
CA THR A 751 16.64 -26.10 -12.38
C THR A 751 17.88 -25.31 -11.97
N ALA A 752 18.19 -24.24 -12.73
CA ALA A 752 19.27 -23.32 -12.37
C ALA A 752 19.07 -22.71 -10.96
N ILE A 753 17.83 -22.38 -10.60
CA ILE A 753 17.48 -21.86 -9.28
C ILE A 753 17.79 -22.88 -8.19
N GLN A 754 17.28 -24.12 -8.31
CA GLN A 754 17.52 -25.19 -7.35
C GLN A 754 19.01 -25.46 -7.15
N ILE A 755 19.79 -25.47 -8.24
CA ILE A 755 21.24 -25.66 -8.16
C ILE A 755 21.91 -24.55 -7.37
N LEU A 756 21.53 -23.29 -7.58
CA LEU A 756 22.11 -22.17 -6.83
C LEU A 756 21.67 -22.21 -5.36
N GLU A 757 20.40 -22.47 -5.07
CA GLU A 757 19.85 -22.54 -3.70
C GLU A 757 20.49 -23.67 -2.88
N GLU A 758 20.67 -24.86 -3.46
CA GLU A 758 21.26 -26.01 -2.76
C GLU A 758 22.77 -25.85 -2.49
N ASN A 759 23.47 -25.05 -3.32
CA ASN A 759 24.93 -24.93 -3.24
C ASN A 759 25.40 -23.65 -2.54
N MET A 760 24.59 -22.59 -2.49
CA MET A 760 24.97 -21.30 -1.92
C MET A 760 24.29 -21.06 -0.57
N THR A 761 25.09 -20.79 0.46
CA THR A 761 24.61 -20.46 1.81
C THR A 761 24.62 -18.95 2.03
N GLY A 762 23.66 -18.42 2.81
CA GLY A 762 23.62 -17.00 3.15
C GLY A 762 23.25 -16.10 1.95
N VAL A 763 22.60 -16.66 0.93
CA VAL A 763 22.11 -15.93 -0.24
C VAL A 763 20.64 -16.24 -0.50
N GLN A 764 19.96 -15.30 -1.14
CA GLN A 764 18.64 -15.49 -1.72
C GLN A 764 18.80 -15.57 -3.23
N VAL A 765 18.37 -16.67 -3.85
CA VAL A 765 18.33 -16.78 -5.31
C VAL A 765 17.06 -16.09 -5.81
N LEU A 766 17.17 -15.38 -6.93
CA LEU A 766 16.10 -14.53 -7.46
C LEU A 766 15.80 -14.92 -8.89
N ASP A 767 14.55 -15.32 -9.13
CA ASP A 767 13.97 -15.39 -10.47
C ASP A 767 13.51 -13.99 -10.90
N LEU A 768 14.23 -13.42 -11.86
CA LEU A 768 14.00 -12.08 -12.39
C LEU A 768 13.44 -12.15 -13.81
N SER A 769 12.80 -13.26 -14.16
CA SER A 769 12.13 -13.44 -15.45
C SER A 769 11.13 -12.32 -15.71
N GLY A 770 11.19 -11.76 -16.93
CA GLY A 770 10.33 -10.63 -17.34
C GLY A 770 10.86 -9.25 -16.94
N CYS A 771 11.90 -9.14 -16.10
CA CYS A 771 12.55 -7.87 -15.80
C CYS A 771 13.32 -7.34 -17.02
N SER A 772 13.41 -6.01 -17.15
CA SER A 772 14.23 -5.40 -18.20
C SER A 772 15.72 -5.59 -17.95
N LEU A 773 16.53 -5.53 -19.02
CA LEU A 773 18.00 -5.51 -18.90
C LEU A 773 18.46 -4.39 -17.95
N ASP A 774 17.85 -3.20 -18.03
CA ASP A 774 18.22 -2.07 -17.18
C ASP A 774 18.01 -2.38 -15.69
N ALA A 775 16.90 -3.05 -15.35
CA ALA A 775 16.59 -3.46 -13.99
C ALA A 775 17.62 -4.46 -13.44
N VAL A 776 17.96 -5.51 -14.20
CA VAL A 776 18.88 -6.57 -13.73
C VAL A 776 20.34 -6.12 -13.65
N LEU A 777 20.72 -5.05 -14.36
CA LEU A 777 22.05 -4.43 -14.21
C LEU A 777 22.30 -3.87 -12.79
N TYR A 778 21.26 -3.74 -11.96
CA TYR A 778 21.41 -3.52 -10.51
C TYR A 778 22.32 -4.57 -9.86
N TYR A 779 22.15 -5.85 -10.16
CA TYR A 779 22.95 -6.92 -9.54
C TYR A 779 24.41 -6.88 -10.01
N VAL A 780 24.62 -6.59 -11.30
CA VAL A 780 25.97 -6.40 -11.87
C VAL A 780 26.65 -5.19 -11.22
N ASN A 781 25.91 -4.16 -10.83
CA ASN A 781 26.43 -3.01 -10.08
C ASN A 781 26.88 -3.40 -8.66
N GLN A 782 26.32 -4.45 -8.07
CA GLN A 782 26.71 -5.02 -6.77
C GLN A 782 27.79 -6.11 -6.89
N ASP A 783 28.49 -6.20 -8.03
CA ASP A 783 29.47 -7.25 -8.35
C ASP A 783 28.88 -8.67 -8.35
N ILE A 784 27.59 -8.80 -8.70
CA ILE A 784 26.88 -10.07 -8.84
C ILE A 784 26.54 -10.32 -10.32
N PRO A 785 27.02 -11.41 -10.94
CA PRO A 785 26.71 -11.71 -12.34
C PRO A 785 25.24 -12.11 -12.51
N VAL A 786 24.66 -11.75 -13.66
CA VAL A 786 23.29 -12.16 -14.02
C VAL A 786 23.35 -13.26 -15.08
N LEU A 787 22.71 -14.39 -14.79
CA LEU A 787 22.47 -15.47 -15.75
C LEU A 787 21.32 -15.06 -16.66
N ALA A 788 21.52 -15.18 -17.97
CA ALA A 788 20.45 -15.06 -18.95
C ALA A 788 20.32 -16.37 -19.74
N ILE A 789 19.12 -16.93 -19.80
CA ILE A 789 18.81 -18.14 -20.59
C ILE A 789 18.05 -17.69 -21.84
N LEU A 790 18.53 -18.12 -23.00
CA LEU A 790 18.02 -17.71 -24.31
C LEU A 790 16.94 -18.68 -24.80
N GLU A 791 16.15 -18.26 -25.81
CA GLU A 791 15.05 -19.04 -26.37
C GLU A 791 15.54 -20.33 -27.05
N ASP A 792 16.79 -20.38 -27.51
CA ASP A 792 17.40 -21.58 -28.08
C ASP A 792 17.96 -22.55 -27.02
N GLY A 793 17.84 -22.21 -25.74
CA GLY A 793 18.34 -22.98 -24.60
C GLY A 793 19.82 -22.74 -24.27
N GLU A 794 20.52 -21.88 -25.03
CA GLU A 794 21.85 -21.42 -24.66
C GLU A 794 21.78 -20.44 -23.48
N ALA A 795 22.88 -20.32 -22.74
CA ALA A 795 22.97 -19.39 -21.62
C ALA A 795 24.19 -18.47 -21.73
N VAL A 796 24.05 -17.25 -21.22
CA VAL A 796 25.13 -16.26 -21.13
C VAL A 796 25.18 -15.62 -19.75
N LEU A 797 26.32 -15.03 -19.38
CA LEU A 797 26.42 -14.18 -18.19
C LEU A 797 26.58 -12.71 -18.58
N VAL A 798 25.76 -11.84 -17.98
CA VAL A 798 26.01 -10.40 -17.97
C VAL A 798 26.95 -10.09 -16.81
N THR A 799 28.13 -9.57 -17.12
CA THR A 799 29.23 -9.40 -16.16
C THR A 799 29.73 -7.96 -16.04
N GLY A 800 29.17 -7.03 -16.80
CA GLY A 800 29.54 -5.63 -16.73
C GLY A 800 28.68 -4.74 -17.60
N PHE A 801 28.80 -3.44 -17.41
CA PHE A 801 28.11 -2.43 -18.20
C PHE A 801 28.86 -1.09 -18.19
N ASN A 802 28.51 -0.24 -19.14
CA ASN A 802 28.73 1.20 -19.11
C ASN A 802 27.56 1.90 -19.81
N GLU A 803 27.62 3.22 -19.93
CA GLU A 803 26.58 4.03 -20.60
C GLU A 803 26.16 3.54 -22.00
N PHE A 804 27.04 2.83 -22.71
CA PHE A 804 26.82 2.46 -24.12
C PHE A 804 26.73 0.95 -24.35
N ASN A 805 27.18 0.11 -23.42
CA ASN A 805 27.36 -1.33 -23.65
C ASN A 805 27.15 -2.16 -22.39
N VAL A 806 26.80 -3.42 -22.58
CA VAL A 806 26.95 -4.49 -21.58
C VAL A 806 28.10 -5.42 -21.96
N VAL A 807 28.71 -6.06 -20.96
CA VAL A 807 29.74 -7.08 -21.12
C VAL A 807 29.09 -8.44 -20.92
N ILE A 808 29.22 -9.29 -21.94
CA ILE A 808 28.58 -10.60 -22.01
C ILE A 808 29.69 -11.66 -22.09
N MET A 809 29.62 -12.66 -21.22
CA MET A 809 30.36 -13.91 -21.34
C MET A 809 29.44 -14.93 -22.01
N GLU A 810 29.83 -15.39 -23.20
CA GLU A 810 29.06 -16.31 -24.04
C GLU A 810 29.85 -17.61 -24.25
N PRO A 811 29.52 -18.70 -23.52
CA PRO A 811 30.24 -19.96 -23.60
C PRO A 811 30.20 -20.63 -24.98
N SER A 812 29.10 -20.47 -25.72
CA SER A 812 28.91 -21.07 -27.04
C SER A 812 29.94 -20.56 -28.07
N THR A 813 30.36 -19.29 -27.94
CA THR A 813 31.41 -18.70 -28.77
C THR A 813 32.77 -18.66 -28.08
N GLY A 814 32.82 -18.98 -26.78
CA GLY A 814 34.03 -18.93 -25.96
C GLY A 814 34.58 -17.53 -25.76
N LYS A 815 33.71 -16.51 -25.80
CA LYS A 815 34.12 -15.10 -25.80
C LYS A 815 33.52 -14.33 -24.63
N LEU A 816 34.28 -13.33 -24.21
CA LEU A 816 33.81 -12.23 -23.38
C LEU A 816 33.90 -10.94 -24.20
N TYR A 817 32.76 -10.31 -24.47
CA TYR A 817 32.69 -9.18 -25.41
C TYR A 817 31.69 -8.11 -24.95
N LYS A 818 31.78 -6.94 -25.60
CA LYS A 818 30.85 -5.83 -25.38
C LYS A 818 29.76 -5.85 -26.45
N LYS A 819 28.50 -5.78 -26.03
CA LYS A 819 27.33 -5.60 -26.90
C LYS A 819 26.72 -4.23 -26.60
N GLY A 820 26.29 -3.51 -27.64
CA GLY A 820 25.65 -2.21 -27.47
C GLY A 820 24.42 -2.32 -26.58
N MET A 821 24.16 -1.31 -25.73
CA MET A 821 23.11 -1.37 -24.71
C MET A 821 21.74 -1.63 -25.35
N ASN A 822 21.36 -0.85 -26.37
CA ASN A 822 20.08 -1.02 -27.06
C ASN A 822 19.99 -2.39 -27.76
N ASP A 823 21.07 -2.81 -28.45
CA ASP A 823 21.11 -4.11 -29.13
C ASP A 823 20.99 -5.27 -28.13
N ALA A 824 21.54 -5.13 -26.93
CA ALA A 824 21.43 -6.12 -25.87
C ALA A 824 20.02 -6.14 -25.27
N THR A 825 19.42 -4.97 -25.02
CA THR A 825 18.04 -4.87 -24.54
C THR A 825 17.07 -5.53 -25.52
N THR A 826 17.17 -5.22 -26.82
CA THR A 826 16.34 -5.87 -27.84
C THR A 826 16.61 -7.37 -27.89
N TRP A 827 17.87 -7.79 -27.88
CA TRP A 827 18.23 -9.20 -27.96
C TRP A 827 17.70 -10.03 -26.78
N PHE A 828 17.80 -9.52 -25.55
CA PHE A 828 17.22 -10.22 -24.40
C PHE A 828 15.70 -10.20 -24.39
N ALA A 829 15.07 -9.10 -24.83
CA ALA A 829 13.62 -9.02 -24.93
C ALA A 829 13.07 -10.01 -25.97
N GLU A 830 13.73 -10.15 -27.13
CA GLU A 830 13.41 -11.16 -28.14
C GLU A 830 13.61 -12.60 -27.62
N ASN A 831 14.43 -12.79 -26.59
CA ASN A 831 14.65 -14.07 -25.92
C ASN A 831 13.85 -14.21 -24.60
N GLY A 832 12.85 -13.36 -24.38
CA GLY A 832 11.91 -13.46 -23.25
C GLY A 832 12.42 -12.95 -21.89
N ASN A 833 13.58 -12.28 -21.82
CA ASN A 833 14.13 -11.70 -20.59
C ASN A 833 14.18 -12.70 -19.40
N HIS A 834 14.65 -13.93 -19.63
CA HIS A 834 14.85 -14.91 -18.56
C HIS A 834 16.14 -14.62 -17.80
N PHE A 835 16.01 -13.96 -16.66
CA PHE A 835 17.16 -13.59 -15.84
C PHE A 835 17.12 -14.29 -14.48
N ILE A 836 18.26 -14.83 -14.06
CA ILE A 836 18.45 -15.39 -12.72
C ILE A 836 19.66 -14.72 -12.09
N SER A 837 19.52 -14.33 -10.83
CA SER A 837 20.61 -13.77 -10.03
C SER A 837 20.48 -14.23 -8.58
N TYR A 838 21.31 -13.69 -7.70
CA TYR A 838 21.20 -13.88 -6.26
C TYR A 838 21.55 -12.59 -5.52
N MET A 839 21.24 -12.54 -4.24
CA MET A 839 21.65 -11.47 -3.34
C MET A 839 22.19 -12.07 -2.05
N LYS A 840 23.12 -11.37 -1.40
CA LYS A 840 23.61 -11.78 -0.07
C LYS A 840 22.57 -11.40 0.99
N ILE A 841 22.38 -12.32 1.93
CA ILE A 841 21.46 -12.16 3.06
C ILE A 841 22.21 -11.78 4.35
N GLU A 842 23.47 -12.20 4.48
CA GLU A 842 24.29 -11.95 5.67
C GLU A 842 25.24 -10.76 5.44
N ASN A 843 25.35 -9.89 6.45
CA ASN A 843 26.51 -9.02 6.68
C ASN A 843 27.28 -9.47 7.92
#